data_AF-A0AAE0QD51-F1
#
_entry.id   AF-A0AAE0QD51-F1
#
_cell.length_a   1.000
_cell.length_b   1.000
_cell.length_c   1.000
_cell.angle_alpha   90.00
_cell.angle_beta   90.00
_cell.angle_gamma   90.00
#
_symmetry.space_group_name_H-M   'P 1'
#
loop_
_entity.id
_entity.type
_entity.pdbx_description
1 polymer ?
#
loop_
_entity_poly.entity_id
_entity_poly.type
_entity_poly.pdbx_seq_one_letter_code
_entity_poly.pdbx_strand_id
1 'polypeptide(L)'
;MLLLVLFWVSLVLPLGQALEFQYHSTAQVEQYLHEISKNYSSITHLHSIGQSVEAVWILRLDDRHLFCFAGRELWVLILGQHPKEHRVGIPEFKYVGNMHGNEVVGRVLLLQLIDYLTRNYMSDPFVTKLMNSMRIHILPSMNPDGFESSGRDCMYSQGRGTEVMGKFGVKERNLEEQMVVDFAKRMDMAVVNTYFQKREEHRVTYKSGGRRTQVDYILCRRGNLKEISDCKVVVGESVARQHRMVVCRMTLMVCKKKRSKIEKKTKWWKLKKEECCEEFRQKLRQALGGQVLLPDDWETTAEMIRETGRKVLGVSSGRRKEYKETWWWNEEVQDSVQRKRLAKKKWDMDRTEENRQEYKELQRRVKREVSKAKQRDRDGKDVQQVRVIKDRDGRVLTSEESVQRRWKEYFEELMNEENEREKRVEGVNSVEQKVDKIRKDEVRKALKRMKSGKAVGPDDIPVEVWKCLGEAAVEFLTSLFNRVLETERMPEEWRRSVLMPIFKNKGDVQSCSNYRGIKLMSHTMKLWERVVEARLRKVVEICEQQYGFMPRKSTTNAIFALRILMEKYRDGQRELHCVFVDLEKAYDQEKSCAMDQLSEEVRQESPWTMMFADDIVICSESREQVEENLERWRFELERRGMKVSRARIKGKVYRTVVRLAMLYGLETVSLRKRQESELEVAELKMLRFNKNGVDLNRNFPDAFMSNGEQVREKEVEAVMKWLKTEPFVLSANLHGGAVVASYPYDNSNGGNELQGDSSITPDNDVFVHLAKTYSTYHASMQKGSRCYDSKDFTDGITNGYRWYPLEEKAIEMFTVLLEYEATVCSMLPICDGGMQDYNYVWAHCLEITLELSCCKFPPEHELPGLWEANKPALLAYMQQVHLGVKGQVFDSNGAPVQNASVEVEGRRNLCPFKTDHNGEYYRLLLPGNYTITVTYPGYKLLTETVSVPYNLDKFTALTHNFQLEKSASTTVLEATEPTCPSPEFRHRENYSAALLPSTITALTALTLHTLLL
;
A
#
# COMPACT_ATOMS: atom_id res chain seq x y z
N MET A 1 44.27 -50.07 13.34
CA MET A 1 44.31 -49.24 12.12
C MET A 1 43.09 -48.34 11.94
N LEU A 2 41.84 -48.76 12.24
CA LEU A 2 40.67 -47.87 12.12
C LEU A 2 40.65 -46.67 13.10
N LEU A 3 41.22 -46.81 14.29
CA LEU A 3 41.30 -45.72 15.28
C LEU A 3 42.35 -44.64 14.95
N LEU A 4 43.32 -44.95 14.08
CA LEU A 4 44.33 -43.98 13.62
C LEU A 4 43.84 -43.15 12.41
N VAL A 5 42.86 -43.65 11.67
CA VAL A 5 42.24 -42.91 10.54
C VAL A 5 41.25 -41.86 11.07
N LEU A 6 40.55 -42.13 12.18
CA LEU A 6 39.63 -41.16 12.80
C LEU A 6 40.37 -40.00 13.49
N PHE A 7 41.62 -40.21 13.93
CA PHE A 7 42.44 -39.15 14.54
C PHE A 7 43.13 -38.24 13.52
N TRP A 8 43.29 -38.69 12.28
CA TRP A 8 43.79 -37.86 11.17
C TRP A 8 42.71 -36.98 10.53
N VAL A 9 41.42 -37.37 10.60
CA VAL A 9 40.31 -36.55 10.10
C VAL A 9 39.97 -35.37 11.05
N SER A 10 40.37 -35.45 12.32
CA SER A 10 40.20 -34.36 13.31
C SER A 10 41.33 -33.33 13.34
N LEU A 11 42.37 -33.49 12.49
CA LEU A 11 43.53 -32.59 12.41
C LEU A 11 43.60 -31.81 11.08
N VAL A 12 42.55 -31.91 10.26
CA VAL A 12 42.25 -30.90 9.24
C VAL A 12 41.33 -29.87 9.88
N LEU A 13 41.93 -28.81 10.42
CA LEU A 13 41.22 -27.58 10.80
C LEU A 13 40.22 -27.23 9.68
N PRO A 14 38.92 -27.01 9.97
CA PRO A 14 38.07 -26.37 8.99
C PRO A 14 38.50 -24.90 8.94
N LEU A 15 39.42 -24.57 8.03
CA LEU A 15 39.44 -23.25 7.42
C LEU A 15 38.00 -23.01 6.92
N GLY A 16 37.36 -22.00 7.49
CA GLY A 16 35.91 -21.88 7.64
C GLY A 16 35.09 -22.13 6.37
N GLN A 17 33.95 -22.80 6.56
CA GLN A 17 32.92 -22.99 5.53
C GLN A 17 32.50 -21.63 4.93
N ALA A 18 32.27 -21.57 3.62
CA ALA A 18 31.82 -20.35 2.90
C ALA A 18 30.56 -19.75 3.52
N LEU A 19 30.45 -18.42 3.57
CA LEU A 19 29.23 -17.76 4.06
C LEU A 19 28.04 -18.15 3.18
N GLU A 20 27.01 -18.74 3.78
CA GLU A 20 25.85 -19.23 3.04
C GLU A 20 25.05 -18.08 2.40
N PHE A 21 24.52 -18.31 1.19
CA PHE A 21 23.65 -17.35 0.51
C PHE A 21 22.24 -17.40 1.09
N GLN A 22 22.02 -16.67 2.17
CA GLN A 22 20.73 -16.54 2.86
C GLN A 22 20.55 -15.17 3.51
N TYR A 23 19.33 -14.88 3.97
CA TYR A 23 19.05 -13.67 4.74
C TYR A 23 19.43 -13.83 6.21
N HIS A 24 20.49 -13.13 6.62
CA HIS A 24 20.97 -13.14 8.00
C HIS A 24 20.26 -12.07 8.83
N SER A 25 19.66 -12.48 9.95
CA SER A 25 19.17 -11.56 11.00
C SER A 25 20.29 -10.65 11.50
N THR A 26 19.95 -9.53 12.12
CA THR A 26 20.93 -8.54 12.59
C THR A 26 21.87 -9.14 13.63
N ALA A 27 21.35 -10.02 14.51
CA ALA A 27 22.17 -10.78 15.45
C ALA A 27 23.17 -11.73 14.75
N GLN A 28 22.74 -12.39 13.67
CA GLN A 28 23.64 -13.26 12.88
C GLN A 28 24.71 -12.45 12.13
N VAL A 29 24.35 -11.26 11.62
CA VAL A 29 25.31 -10.34 10.99
C VAL A 29 26.36 -9.88 12.01
N GLU A 30 25.92 -9.42 13.17
CA GLU A 30 26.82 -9.01 14.26
C GLU A 30 27.77 -10.15 14.66
N GLN A 31 27.23 -11.35 14.89
CA GLN A 31 28.03 -12.52 15.22
C GLN A 31 29.08 -12.81 14.12
N TYR A 32 28.66 -12.82 12.85
CA TYR A 32 29.55 -13.05 11.71
C TYR A 32 30.67 -12.00 11.63
N LEU A 33 30.36 -10.72 11.80
CA LEU A 33 31.35 -9.65 11.76
C LEU A 33 32.36 -9.77 12.91
N HIS A 34 31.91 -10.13 14.12
CA HIS A 34 32.80 -10.40 15.25
C HIS A 34 33.71 -11.61 15.00
N GLU A 35 33.17 -12.68 14.42
CA GLU A 35 33.93 -13.88 14.07
C GLU A 35 35.00 -13.58 13.01
N ILE A 36 34.65 -12.87 11.94
CA ILE A 36 35.59 -12.45 10.90
C ILE A 36 36.66 -11.52 11.50
N SER A 37 36.27 -10.54 12.31
CA SER A 37 37.22 -9.61 12.92
C SER A 37 38.21 -10.32 13.85
N LYS A 38 37.75 -11.37 14.55
CA LYS A 38 38.61 -12.20 15.40
C LYS A 38 39.55 -13.08 14.58
N ASN A 39 39.03 -13.76 13.55
CA ASN A 39 39.79 -14.71 12.74
C ASN A 39 40.82 -14.02 11.84
N TYR A 40 40.53 -12.80 11.37
CA TYR A 40 41.37 -12.00 10.48
C TYR A 40 41.82 -10.69 11.12
N SER A 41 42.12 -10.72 12.43
CA SER A 41 42.41 -9.53 13.24
C SER A 41 43.64 -8.70 12.80
N SER A 42 44.53 -9.26 11.97
CA SER A 42 45.67 -8.54 11.38
C SER A 42 45.27 -7.61 10.24
N ILE A 43 44.16 -7.89 9.56
CA ILE A 43 43.72 -7.18 8.36
C ILE A 43 42.28 -6.63 8.47
N THR A 44 41.66 -6.78 9.64
CA THR A 44 40.31 -6.29 9.91
C THR A 44 40.21 -5.54 11.23
N HIS A 45 39.29 -4.59 11.32
CA HIS A 45 38.91 -3.90 12.54
C HIS A 45 37.41 -3.64 12.55
N LEU A 46 36.71 -4.17 13.56
CA LEU A 46 35.27 -3.96 13.76
C LEU A 46 35.03 -2.89 14.81
N HIS A 47 34.17 -1.92 14.51
CA HIS A 47 33.69 -0.93 15.46
C HIS A 47 32.25 -0.54 15.15
N SER A 48 31.56 0.05 16.14
CA SER A 48 30.23 0.61 15.94
C SER A 48 30.31 2.12 15.74
N ILE A 49 29.53 2.64 14.79
CA ILE A 49 29.43 4.09 14.53
C ILE A 49 28.27 4.76 15.29
N GLY A 50 27.42 3.96 15.94
CA GLY A 50 26.23 4.43 16.66
C GLY A 50 25.18 3.34 16.79
N GLN A 51 23.99 3.73 17.26
CA GLN A 51 22.87 2.80 17.48
C GLN A 51 21.64 3.22 16.68
N SER A 52 20.86 2.23 16.25
CA SER A 52 19.54 2.43 15.70
C SER A 52 18.51 2.88 16.75
N VAL A 53 17.29 3.16 16.30
CA VAL A 53 16.22 3.70 17.16
C VAL A 53 15.56 2.65 18.06
N GLU A 54 15.34 1.42 17.59
CA GLU A 54 14.61 0.38 18.32
C GLU A 54 15.40 -0.16 19.52
N ALA A 55 14.86 0.04 20.73
CA ALA A 55 15.42 -0.53 21.94
C ALA A 55 15.25 -2.07 21.99
N VAL A 56 16.36 -2.79 22.14
CA VAL A 56 16.39 -4.25 22.28
C VAL A 56 16.94 -4.63 23.67
N TRP A 57 16.48 -5.76 24.20
CA TRP A 57 16.98 -6.31 25.46
C TRP A 57 18.38 -6.89 25.28
N ILE A 58 19.39 -6.29 25.92
CA ILE A 58 20.76 -6.83 25.93
C ILE A 58 21.08 -7.40 27.31
N LEU A 59 21.46 -8.68 27.35
CA LEU A 59 22.08 -9.31 28.53
C LEU A 59 23.57 -8.95 28.54
N ARG A 60 24.01 -8.05 29.43
CA ARG A 60 25.44 -7.92 29.73
C ARG A 60 25.89 -9.11 30.57
N LEU A 61 26.91 -9.82 30.09
CA LEU A 61 27.43 -11.03 30.74
C LEU A 61 28.21 -10.77 32.05
N ASP A 62 28.44 -9.51 32.42
CA ASP A 62 29.35 -9.21 33.54
C ASP A 62 28.66 -8.75 34.83
N ASP A 63 27.35 -8.47 34.86
CA ASP A 63 26.66 -8.15 36.12
C ASP A 63 25.26 -8.75 36.16
N ARG A 64 25.05 -9.67 37.11
CA ARG A 64 23.75 -10.27 37.40
C ARG A 64 22.77 -9.17 37.84
N HIS A 65 21.77 -8.90 36.99
CA HIS A 65 20.54 -8.09 37.20
C HIS A 65 20.51 -6.63 36.69
N LEU A 66 21.10 -6.33 35.52
CA LEU A 66 20.77 -5.09 34.81
C LEU A 66 20.32 -5.36 33.35
N PHE A 67 19.02 -5.27 33.10
CA PHE A 67 18.50 -5.19 31.74
C PHE A 67 18.69 -3.76 31.22
N CYS A 68 19.47 -3.59 30.16
CA CYS A 68 19.69 -2.29 29.53
C CYS A 68 18.89 -2.21 28.23
N PHE A 69 18.17 -1.11 28.02
CA PHE A 69 17.52 -0.77 26.76
C PHE A 69 18.52 0.00 25.89
N ALA A 70 19.01 -0.61 24.83
CA ALA A 70 19.93 0.01 23.88
C ALA A 70 19.47 -0.28 22.44
N GLY A 71 19.76 0.65 21.52
CA GLY A 71 19.49 0.44 20.10
C GLY A 71 20.41 -0.64 19.51
N ARG A 72 20.11 -1.14 18.31
CA ARG A 72 21.01 -2.08 17.62
C ARG A 72 22.24 -1.34 17.14
N GLU A 73 23.42 -1.91 17.37
CA GLU A 73 24.69 -1.30 16.96
C GLU A 73 24.82 -1.27 15.42
N LEU A 74 25.30 -0.14 14.89
CA LEU A 74 25.62 0.04 13.48
C LEU A 74 27.08 -0.34 13.26
N TRP A 75 27.30 -1.61 12.94
CA TRP A 75 28.63 -2.19 12.80
C TRP A 75 29.30 -1.86 11.46
N VAL A 76 30.51 -1.31 11.53
CA VAL A 76 31.41 -1.09 10.39
C VAL A 76 32.61 -2.01 10.52
N LEU A 77 32.82 -2.86 9.51
CA LEU A 77 34.03 -3.66 9.39
C LEU A 77 35.00 -2.95 8.43
N ILE A 78 36.17 -2.62 8.96
CA ILE A 78 37.27 -2.04 8.21
C ILE A 78 38.20 -3.17 7.76
N LEU A 79 38.61 -3.17 6.50
CA LEU A 79 39.56 -4.12 5.91
C LEU A 79 40.75 -3.38 5.28
N GLY A 80 41.95 -3.90 5.47
CA GLY A 80 43.17 -3.39 4.84
C GLY A 80 44.43 -3.81 5.57
N GLN A 81 45.60 -3.43 5.04
CA GLN A 81 46.89 -3.74 5.69
C GLN A 81 47.04 -3.08 7.07
N HIS A 82 46.44 -1.90 7.24
CA HIS A 82 46.44 -1.13 8.49
C HIS A 82 45.00 -0.76 8.90
N PRO A 83 44.19 -1.70 9.39
CA PRO A 83 42.74 -1.51 9.52
C PRO A 83 42.35 -0.60 10.71
N LYS A 84 43.23 -0.43 11.71
CA LYS A 84 42.93 0.27 12.97
C LYS A 84 43.17 1.78 12.93
N GLU A 85 44.00 2.26 12.00
CA GLU A 85 44.42 3.66 11.94
C GLU A 85 44.65 4.09 10.50
N HIS A 86 44.33 5.34 10.19
CA HIS A 86 44.64 5.95 8.91
C HIS A 86 46.15 6.05 8.69
N ARG A 87 46.59 5.93 7.44
CA ARG A 87 48.00 6.05 7.03
C ARG A 87 48.11 7.04 5.88
N VAL A 88 49.01 8.01 6.04
CA VAL A 88 49.26 9.05 5.04
C VAL A 88 49.48 8.44 3.65
N GLY A 89 48.72 8.91 2.68
CA GLY A 89 48.75 8.47 1.29
C GLY A 89 47.90 7.23 0.99
N ILE A 90 47.28 6.59 1.98
CA ILE A 90 46.36 5.45 1.81
C ILE A 90 44.92 5.97 1.86
N PRO A 91 44.18 6.02 0.73
CA PRO A 91 42.83 6.56 0.71
C PRO A 91 41.83 5.71 1.49
N GLU A 92 40.82 6.38 2.05
CA GLU A 92 39.67 5.77 2.72
C GLU A 92 38.51 5.57 1.72
N PHE A 93 38.04 4.33 1.59
CA PHE A 93 36.92 3.95 0.74
C PHE A 93 35.77 3.40 1.58
N LYS A 94 34.50 3.68 1.23
CA LYS A 94 33.35 3.08 1.95
C LYS A 94 32.20 2.56 1.08
N TYR A 95 31.62 1.43 1.49
CA TYR A 95 30.31 0.96 1.01
C TYR A 95 29.26 0.96 2.13
N VAL A 96 28.05 1.40 1.81
CA VAL A 96 26.91 1.41 2.74
C VAL A 96 25.73 0.64 2.14
N GLY A 97 25.18 -0.31 2.86
CA GLY A 97 24.03 -1.12 2.43
C GLY A 97 22.79 -0.94 3.29
N ASN A 98 21.63 -1.28 2.70
CA ASN A 98 20.36 -1.47 3.41
C ASN A 98 19.97 -0.26 4.28
N MET A 99 20.05 0.94 3.71
CA MET A 99 19.47 2.14 4.33
C MET A 99 17.93 2.14 4.28
N HIS A 100 17.35 1.48 3.28
CA HIS A 100 15.94 1.14 3.28
C HIS A 100 15.78 -0.30 3.76
N GLY A 101 14.93 -0.50 4.78
CA GLY A 101 14.80 -1.79 5.48
C GLY A 101 14.46 -2.97 4.56
N ASN A 102 13.63 -2.72 3.54
CA ASN A 102 13.19 -3.73 2.57
C ASN A 102 14.10 -3.89 1.34
N GLU A 103 15.21 -3.16 1.23
CA GLU A 103 16.19 -3.24 0.15
C GLU A 103 17.41 -4.04 0.62
N VAL A 104 17.26 -5.37 0.62
CA VAL A 104 18.13 -6.28 1.38
C VAL A 104 19.31 -6.82 0.59
N VAL A 105 19.31 -6.66 -0.74
CA VAL A 105 20.36 -7.19 -1.62
C VAL A 105 21.72 -6.57 -1.28
N GLY A 106 21.78 -5.25 -1.08
CA GLY A 106 23.04 -4.58 -0.71
C GLY A 106 23.66 -5.16 0.57
N ARG A 107 22.85 -5.42 1.59
CA ARG A 107 23.29 -6.05 2.85
C ARG A 107 23.92 -7.41 2.62
N VAL A 108 23.28 -8.29 1.83
CA VAL A 108 23.81 -9.62 1.55
C VAL A 108 25.10 -9.54 0.72
N LEU A 109 25.13 -8.71 -0.32
CA LEU A 109 26.31 -8.61 -1.18
C LEU A 109 27.53 -8.05 -0.45
N LEU A 110 27.34 -7.13 0.50
CA LEU A 110 28.44 -6.60 1.31
C LEU A 110 29.01 -7.65 2.28
N LEU A 111 28.18 -8.53 2.85
CA LEU A 111 28.67 -9.65 3.66
C LEU A 111 29.46 -10.65 2.81
N GLN A 112 28.98 -10.94 1.59
CA GLN A 112 29.70 -11.80 0.64
C GLN A 112 31.01 -11.16 0.16
N LEU A 113 31.05 -9.82 0.02
CA LEU A 113 32.28 -9.08 -0.29
C LEU A 113 33.29 -9.17 0.85
N ILE A 114 32.87 -9.05 2.11
CA ILE A 114 33.73 -9.26 3.28
C ILE A 114 34.32 -10.68 3.27
N ASP A 115 33.48 -11.70 3.05
CA ASP A 115 33.92 -13.09 2.98
C ASP A 115 34.94 -13.30 1.85
N TYR A 116 34.67 -12.74 0.67
CA TYR A 116 35.54 -12.84 -0.49
C TYR A 116 36.90 -12.14 -0.28
N LEU A 117 36.91 -10.90 0.22
CA LEU A 117 38.15 -10.15 0.43
C LEU A 117 39.06 -10.83 1.47
N THR A 118 38.49 -11.25 2.60
CA THR A 118 39.27 -11.86 3.70
C THR A 118 39.86 -13.21 3.33
N ARG A 119 39.11 -14.06 2.61
CA ARG A 119 39.58 -15.39 2.17
C ARG A 119 40.61 -15.33 1.05
N ASN A 120 40.51 -14.33 0.18
CA ASN A 120 41.39 -14.21 -0.99
C ASN A 120 42.58 -13.27 -0.76
N TYR A 121 42.68 -12.63 0.40
CA TYR A 121 43.86 -11.87 0.76
C TYR A 121 45.10 -12.77 0.77
N MET A 122 46.20 -12.32 0.15
CA MET A 122 47.44 -13.05 -0.15
C MET A 122 47.32 -14.19 -1.18
N SER A 123 46.10 -14.60 -1.56
CA SER A 123 45.88 -15.67 -2.54
C SER A 123 45.57 -15.13 -3.93
N ASP A 124 44.75 -14.07 -4.01
CA ASP A 124 44.44 -13.33 -5.23
C ASP A 124 45.30 -12.05 -5.29
N PRO A 125 46.18 -11.88 -6.30
CA PRO A 125 47.03 -10.71 -6.42
C PRO A 125 46.28 -9.39 -6.56
N PHE A 126 45.10 -9.40 -7.18
CA PHE A 126 44.27 -8.20 -7.34
C PHE A 126 43.67 -7.78 -5.99
N VAL A 127 43.05 -8.73 -5.28
CA VAL A 127 42.48 -8.48 -3.93
C VAL A 127 43.56 -8.01 -2.96
N THR A 128 44.73 -8.64 -3.01
CA THR A 128 45.87 -8.28 -2.14
C THR A 128 46.36 -6.86 -2.42
N LYS A 129 46.50 -6.48 -3.70
CA LYS A 129 46.85 -5.09 -4.07
C LYS A 129 45.79 -4.10 -3.60
N LEU A 130 44.52 -4.44 -3.76
CA LEU A 130 43.40 -3.59 -3.34
C LEU A 130 43.42 -3.35 -1.83
N MET A 131 43.53 -4.41 -1.01
CA MET A 131 43.59 -4.30 0.45
C MET A 131 44.87 -3.65 0.99
N ASN A 132 45.97 -3.69 0.24
CA ASN A 132 47.23 -3.03 0.63
C ASN A 132 47.29 -1.54 0.25
N SER A 133 46.45 -1.11 -0.69
CA SER A 133 46.51 0.24 -1.26
C SER A 133 45.45 1.20 -0.73
N MET A 134 44.40 0.69 -0.07
CA MET A 134 43.32 1.50 0.53
C MET A 134 42.84 0.88 1.84
N ARG A 135 42.12 1.67 2.64
CA ARG A 135 41.39 1.18 3.82
C ARG A 135 39.90 1.16 3.49
N ILE A 136 39.30 -0.04 3.52
CA ILE A 136 37.96 -0.34 3.01
C ILE A 136 37.01 -0.42 4.19
N HIS A 137 36.02 0.46 4.26
CA HIS A 137 35.00 0.45 5.29
C HIS A 137 33.68 -0.10 4.73
N ILE A 138 33.12 -1.11 5.38
CA ILE A 138 31.86 -1.72 4.95
C ILE A 138 30.85 -1.62 6.09
N LEU A 139 29.75 -0.90 5.84
CA LEU A 139 28.54 -0.87 6.68
C LEU A 139 27.46 -1.73 6.02
N PRO A 140 27.28 -3.01 6.41
CA PRO A 140 26.33 -3.89 5.73
C PRO A 140 24.86 -3.45 5.88
N SER A 141 24.52 -2.80 6.99
CA SER A 141 23.14 -2.44 7.31
C SER A 141 23.09 -1.11 8.07
N MET A 142 22.72 -0.03 7.37
CA MET A 142 22.45 1.26 7.99
C MET A 142 21.09 1.29 8.72
N ASN A 143 20.10 0.52 8.25
CA ASN A 143 18.76 0.44 8.84
C ASN A 143 18.41 -0.99 9.32
N PRO A 144 19.07 -1.48 10.37
CA PRO A 144 18.82 -2.82 10.90
C PRO A 144 17.37 -2.98 11.42
N ASP A 145 16.77 -1.91 11.97
CA ASP A 145 15.39 -1.95 12.49
C ASP A 145 14.36 -2.14 11.37
N GLY A 146 14.53 -1.40 10.28
CA GLY A 146 13.73 -1.54 9.07
C GLY A 146 13.82 -2.95 8.51
N PHE A 147 15.02 -3.54 8.46
CA PHE A 147 15.22 -4.93 8.02
C PHE A 147 14.46 -5.94 8.88
N GLU A 148 14.60 -5.88 10.22
CA GLU A 148 13.90 -6.82 11.13
C GLU A 148 12.38 -6.72 11.03
N SER A 149 11.87 -5.53 10.67
CA SER A 149 10.44 -5.31 10.46
C SER A 149 9.94 -5.71 9.06
N SER A 150 10.85 -5.95 8.11
CA SER A 150 10.51 -6.15 6.69
C SER A 150 9.96 -7.55 6.40
N GLY A 151 8.90 -7.63 5.59
CA GLY A 151 8.33 -8.88 5.11
C GLY A 151 9.15 -9.49 3.96
N ARG A 152 9.27 -10.82 3.93
CA ARG A 152 10.06 -11.58 2.94
C ARG A 152 9.35 -11.77 1.60
N ASP A 153 8.71 -10.74 1.09
CA ASP A 153 8.00 -10.80 -0.19
C ASP A 153 8.70 -9.94 -1.24
N CYS A 154 9.08 -10.59 -2.34
CA CYS A 154 9.50 -9.88 -3.53
C CYS A 154 8.34 -9.03 -4.03
N MET A 155 8.45 -7.71 -3.85
CA MET A 155 7.66 -6.74 -4.61
C MET A 155 7.93 -7.01 -6.09
N TYR A 156 6.99 -7.76 -6.68
CA TYR A 156 6.99 -8.39 -8.00
C TYR A 156 7.84 -9.66 -8.17
N SER A 157 7.46 -10.81 -7.56
CA SER A 157 7.03 -12.03 -8.31
C SER A 157 7.02 -13.38 -7.55
N GLN A 158 6.17 -14.29 -8.09
CA GLN A 158 6.08 -15.77 -8.00
C GLN A 158 5.50 -16.48 -6.76
N GLY A 159 4.33 -17.10 -6.99
CA GLY A 159 3.73 -18.12 -6.14
C GLY A 159 4.29 -19.53 -6.41
N ARG A 160 4.04 -20.42 -5.43
CA ARG A 160 4.57 -21.78 -5.27
C ARG A 160 4.57 -22.66 -6.53
N GLY A 161 5.65 -23.42 -6.68
CA GLY A 161 5.94 -24.27 -7.84
C GLY A 161 4.94 -25.39 -8.11
N THR A 162 4.32 -25.34 -9.29
CA THR A 162 3.90 -26.50 -10.07
C THR A 162 4.03 -26.18 -11.56
N GLU A 163 4.50 -27.12 -12.38
CA GLU A 163 4.58 -26.92 -13.84
C GLU A 163 3.17 -26.83 -14.44
N VAL A 164 2.92 -25.69 -15.12
CA VAL A 164 1.65 -25.31 -15.78
C VAL A 164 1.70 -25.52 -17.31
N MET A 165 2.89 -25.80 -17.83
CA MET A 165 3.14 -26.16 -19.22
C MET A 165 3.27 -27.68 -19.34
N GLY A 166 2.81 -28.24 -20.46
CA GLY A 166 2.99 -29.63 -20.84
C GLY A 166 4.29 -29.87 -21.62
N LYS A 167 4.66 -31.14 -21.74
CA LYS A 167 5.94 -31.61 -22.30
C LYS A 167 6.20 -31.28 -23.78
N PHE A 168 5.19 -30.81 -24.51
CA PHE A 168 5.24 -30.61 -25.97
C PHE A 168 5.18 -29.14 -26.41
N GLY A 169 5.22 -28.19 -25.47
CA GLY A 169 5.32 -26.76 -25.76
C GLY A 169 6.62 -26.34 -26.46
N VAL A 170 6.64 -25.15 -27.05
CA VAL A 170 7.86 -24.56 -27.61
C VAL A 170 8.83 -24.23 -26.46
N LYS A 171 10.11 -24.60 -26.60
CA LYS A 171 11.10 -24.52 -25.51
C LYS A 171 11.60 -23.10 -25.25
N GLU A 172 11.75 -22.30 -26.30
CA GLU A 172 12.18 -20.90 -26.22
C GLU A 172 10.96 -19.99 -26.10
N ARG A 173 10.99 -19.08 -25.11
CA ARG A 173 9.89 -18.16 -24.81
C ARG A 173 10.40 -16.73 -24.68
N ASN A 174 9.61 -15.78 -25.15
CA ASN A 174 9.86 -14.36 -24.90
C ASN A 174 9.24 -13.92 -23.55
N LEU A 175 9.53 -12.68 -23.14
CA LEU A 175 9.10 -12.12 -21.85
C LEU A 175 7.57 -12.12 -21.70
N GLU A 176 6.84 -11.75 -22.76
CA GLU A 176 5.38 -11.70 -22.78
C GLU A 176 4.76 -13.10 -22.61
N GLU A 177 5.33 -14.11 -23.27
CA GLU A 177 4.94 -15.51 -23.13
C GLU A 177 5.22 -16.05 -21.72
N GLN A 178 6.33 -15.63 -21.08
CA GLN A 178 6.65 -16.01 -19.71
C GLN A 178 5.65 -15.41 -18.70
N MET A 179 5.20 -14.16 -18.91
CA MET A 179 4.16 -13.53 -18.08
C MET A 179 2.84 -14.31 -18.11
N VAL A 180 2.44 -14.82 -19.28
CA VAL A 180 1.21 -15.64 -19.41
C VAL A 180 1.36 -16.97 -18.66
N VAL A 181 2.54 -17.60 -18.71
CA VAL A 181 2.82 -18.82 -17.95
C VAL A 181 2.81 -18.56 -16.44
N ASP A 182 3.38 -17.44 -15.99
CA ASP A 182 3.41 -17.08 -14.58
C ASP A 182 2.02 -16.70 -14.05
N PHE A 183 1.20 -16.04 -14.87
CA PHE A 183 -0.21 -15.84 -14.59
C PHE A 183 -0.95 -17.19 -14.44
N ALA A 184 -0.75 -18.10 -15.39
CA ALA A 184 -1.38 -19.42 -15.35
C ALA A 184 -0.92 -20.27 -14.16
N LYS A 185 0.34 -20.14 -13.71
CA LYS A 185 0.86 -20.73 -12.46
C LYS A 185 0.13 -20.20 -11.22
N ARG A 186 -0.04 -18.88 -11.12
CA ARG A 186 -0.74 -18.27 -9.96
C ARG A 186 -2.22 -18.69 -9.88
N MET A 187 -2.83 -18.99 -11.01
CA MET A 187 -4.26 -19.31 -11.11
C MET A 187 -4.58 -20.82 -11.17
N ASP A 188 -3.59 -21.70 -10.96
CA ASP A 188 -3.69 -23.17 -11.10
C ASP A 188 -4.34 -23.61 -12.43
N MET A 189 -3.86 -22.99 -13.51
CA MET A 189 -4.28 -23.28 -14.88
C MET A 189 -3.27 -24.18 -15.60
N ALA A 190 -3.69 -24.77 -16.72
CA ALA A 190 -2.87 -25.54 -17.62
C ALA A 190 -2.88 -24.88 -19.01
N VAL A 191 -1.70 -24.73 -19.62
CA VAL A 191 -1.56 -24.20 -20.98
C VAL A 191 -1.77 -25.31 -21.99
N VAL A 192 -3.01 -25.49 -22.42
CA VAL A 192 -3.52 -26.65 -23.16
C VAL A 192 -2.68 -26.97 -24.40
N ASN A 193 -2.24 -25.94 -25.14
CA ASN A 193 -1.47 -26.05 -26.38
C ASN A 193 -0.14 -26.81 -26.23
N THR A 194 0.33 -27.01 -25.01
CA THR A 194 1.63 -27.61 -24.70
C THR A 194 1.56 -29.06 -24.23
N TYR A 195 0.35 -29.61 -24.03
CA TYR A 195 0.14 -30.97 -23.53
C TYR A 195 0.00 -32.04 -24.62
N PHE A 196 -0.18 -31.64 -25.88
CA PHE A 196 -0.42 -32.57 -26.99
C PHE A 196 0.75 -32.58 -27.98
N GLN A 197 1.21 -33.77 -28.37
CA GLN A 197 2.27 -33.92 -29.36
C GLN A 197 1.76 -33.55 -30.76
N LYS A 198 2.39 -32.57 -31.41
CA LYS A 198 2.03 -32.09 -32.75
C LYS A 198 3.26 -31.89 -33.64
N ARG A 199 3.08 -31.86 -34.97
CA ARG A 199 4.13 -31.42 -35.91
C ARG A 199 4.45 -29.95 -35.67
N GLU A 200 5.70 -29.54 -35.90
CA GLU A 200 6.19 -28.19 -35.60
C GLU A 200 5.33 -27.07 -36.23
N GLU A 201 4.95 -27.28 -37.49
CA GLU A 201 4.02 -26.44 -38.26
C GLU A 201 2.65 -26.22 -37.58
N HIS A 202 2.18 -27.18 -36.80
CA HIS A 202 0.89 -27.15 -36.07
C HIS A 202 1.03 -26.62 -34.63
N ARG A 203 2.23 -26.17 -34.22
CA ARG A 203 2.48 -25.51 -32.92
C ARG A 203 2.65 -24.00 -33.07
N VAL A 204 3.12 -23.54 -34.23
CA VAL A 204 3.34 -22.13 -34.56
C VAL A 204 2.02 -21.41 -34.72
N THR A 205 1.73 -20.43 -33.86
CA THR A 205 0.49 -19.63 -33.90
C THR A 205 0.71 -18.28 -34.56
N TYR A 206 1.95 -17.79 -34.63
CA TYR A 206 2.31 -16.54 -35.28
C TYR A 206 3.49 -16.72 -36.25
N LYS A 207 3.38 -16.13 -37.45
CA LYS A 207 4.42 -16.14 -38.48
C LYS A 207 4.51 -14.78 -39.16
N SER A 208 5.67 -14.11 -39.05
CA SER A 208 5.92 -12.81 -39.69
C SER A 208 7.40 -12.64 -40.01
N GLY A 209 7.73 -12.16 -41.22
CA GLY A 209 9.11 -11.83 -41.61
C GLY A 209 10.13 -12.99 -41.44
N GLY A 210 9.72 -14.24 -41.73
CA GLY A 210 10.56 -15.43 -41.55
C GLY A 210 10.60 -15.98 -40.11
N ARG A 211 10.13 -15.23 -39.11
CA ARG A 211 10.02 -15.67 -37.71
C ARG A 211 8.74 -16.47 -37.48
N ARG A 212 8.81 -17.51 -36.65
CA ARG A 212 7.72 -18.44 -36.30
C ARG A 212 7.69 -18.62 -34.79
N THR A 213 6.60 -18.25 -34.12
CA THR A 213 6.48 -18.34 -32.65
C THR A 213 5.11 -18.86 -32.21
N GLN A 214 4.98 -19.22 -30.93
CA GLN A 214 3.73 -19.64 -30.30
C GLN A 214 3.30 -18.57 -29.29
N VAL A 215 2.43 -17.64 -29.69
CA VAL A 215 1.94 -16.52 -28.84
C VAL A 215 0.48 -16.67 -28.43
N ASP A 216 -0.34 -17.35 -29.24
CA ASP A 216 -1.76 -17.60 -28.93
C ASP A 216 -1.96 -18.89 -28.11
N TYR A 217 -2.46 -18.78 -26.87
CA TYR A 217 -2.65 -19.89 -25.94
C TYR A 217 -4.11 -20.12 -25.56
N ILE A 218 -4.48 -21.39 -25.36
CA ILE A 218 -5.74 -21.76 -24.71
C ILE A 218 -5.40 -22.24 -23.30
N LEU A 219 -6.04 -21.62 -22.30
CA LEU A 219 -5.86 -21.95 -20.88
C LEU A 219 -7.11 -22.67 -20.36
N CYS A 220 -6.92 -23.71 -19.55
CA CYS A 220 -8.00 -24.34 -18.79
C CYS A 220 -7.58 -24.51 -17.32
N ARG A 221 -8.53 -24.73 -16.41
CA ARG A 221 -8.16 -25.17 -15.05
C ARG A 221 -7.53 -26.55 -15.11
N ARG A 222 -6.55 -26.82 -14.24
CA ARG A 222 -5.83 -28.09 -14.22
C ARG A 222 -6.77 -29.30 -14.06
N GLY A 223 -7.78 -29.18 -13.21
CA GLY A 223 -8.80 -30.22 -13.01
C GLY A 223 -9.62 -30.57 -14.26
N ASN A 224 -9.79 -29.62 -15.20
CA ASN A 224 -10.55 -29.81 -16.43
C ASN A 224 -9.68 -30.22 -17.64
N LEU A 225 -8.36 -30.36 -17.47
CA LEU A 225 -7.47 -30.78 -18.56
C LEU A 225 -7.86 -32.16 -19.13
N LYS A 226 -8.46 -33.02 -18.30
CA LYS A 226 -8.99 -34.34 -18.70
C LYS A 226 -10.18 -34.26 -19.67
N GLU A 227 -10.88 -33.12 -19.73
CA GLU A 227 -12.03 -32.90 -20.63
C GLU A 227 -11.58 -32.44 -22.03
N ILE A 228 -10.29 -32.13 -22.18
CA ILE A 228 -9.71 -31.70 -23.45
C ILE A 228 -9.09 -32.90 -24.15
N SER A 229 -9.58 -33.15 -25.37
CA SER A 229 -9.13 -34.26 -26.19
C SER A 229 -8.02 -33.89 -27.16
N ASP A 230 -7.98 -32.64 -27.63
CA ASP A 230 -6.95 -32.17 -28.55
C ASP A 230 -6.81 -30.64 -28.56
N CYS A 231 -5.63 -30.13 -28.88
CA CYS A 231 -5.40 -28.73 -29.23
C CYS A 231 -4.39 -28.64 -30.38
N LYS A 232 -4.75 -27.94 -31.47
CA LYS A 232 -3.92 -27.85 -32.68
C LYS A 232 -4.04 -26.48 -33.36
N VAL A 233 -2.99 -26.09 -34.08
CA VAL A 233 -3.06 -24.97 -35.04
C VAL A 233 -3.47 -25.50 -36.41
N VAL A 234 -4.35 -24.77 -37.11
CA VAL A 234 -4.73 -25.04 -38.50
C VAL A 234 -3.82 -24.24 -39.43
N VAL A 235 -3.03 -24.92 -40.25
CA VAL A 235 -1.98 -24.30 -41.10
C VAL A 235 -2.52 -23.79 -42.44
N GLY A 236 -3.64 -24.34 -42.92
CA GLY A 236 -4.23 -24.02 -44.24
C GLY A 236 -5.20 -22.84 -44.27
N GLU A 237 -5.60 -22.28 -43.12
CA GLU A 237 -6.56 -21.17 -43.04
C GLU A 237 -5.93 -19.98 -42.31
N SER A 238 -5.74 -18.85 -43.00
CA SER A 238 -5.24 -17.62 -42.39
C SER A 238 -6.41 -16.69 -42.01
N VAL A 239 -6.67 -16.54 -40.72
CA VAL A 239 -7.65 -15.55 -40.21
C VAL A 239 -7.04 -14.15 -40.22
N ALA A 240 -5.71 -14.04 -40.11
CA ALA A 240 -4.93 -12.82 -40.28
C ALA A 240 -3.62 -13.13 -41.00
N ARG A 241 -2.99 -12.14 -41.65
CA ARG A 241 -1.73 -12.31 -42.41
C ARG A 241 -0.58 -12.90 -41.58
N GLN A 242 -0.61 -12.73 -40.26
CA GLN A 242 0.45 -13.15 -39.35
C GLN A 242 0.03 -14.19 -38.29
N HIS A 243 -1.27 -14.31 -37.97
CA HIS A 243 -1.76 -15.26 -36.96
C HIS A 243 -2.47 -16.46 -37.58
N ARG A 244 -2.29 -17.63 -36.97
CA ARG A 244 -2.89 -18.91 -37.36
C ARG A 244 -3.92 -19.34 -36.33
N MET A 245 -5.00 -19.94 -36.81
CA MET A 245 -6.12 -20.34 -35.96
C MET A 245 -5.74 -21.49 -35.02
N VAL A 246 -5.99 -21.31 -33.73
CA VAL A 246 -5.84 -22.36 -32.70
C VAL A 246 -7.20 -23.00 -32.43
N VAL A 247 -7.27 -24.33 -32.49
CA VAL A 247 -8.49 -25.10 -32.28
C VAL A 247 -8.28 -26.07 -31.13
N CYS A 248 -9.08 -25.91 -30.08
CA CYS A 248 -9.18 -26.86 -28.97
C CYS A 248 -10.46 -27.68 -29.09
N ARG A 249 -10.33 -29.00 -28.98
CA ARG A 249 -11.44 -29.96 -28.97
C ARG A 249 -11.70 -30.41 -27.53
N MET A 250 -12.79 -29.93 -26.96
CA MET A 250 -13.23 -30.29 -25.62
C MET A 250 -14.52 -31.11 -25.66
N THR A 251 -14.65 -32.07 -24.76
CA THR A 251 -15.87 -32.87 -24.57
C THR A 251 -16.56 -32.38 -23.31
N LEU A 252 -17.56 -31.52 -23.47
CA LEU A 252 -18.36 -31.01 -22.36
C LEU A 252 -19.60 -31.91 -22.17
N MET A 253 -19.78 -32.45 -20.97
CA MET A 253 -21.07 -33.05 -20.60
C MET A 253 -22.09 -31.94 -20.37
N VAL A 254 -22.81 -31.56 -21.42
CA VAL A 254 -23.89 -30.57 -21.33
C VAL A 254 -25.20 -31.29 -21.03
N CYS A 255 -25.54 -31.38 -19.74
CA CYS A 255 -26.93 -31.63 -19.36
C CYS A 255 -27.77 -30.45 -19.86
N LYS A 256 -28.64 -30.66 -20.86
CA LYS A 256 -29.60 -29.64 -21.30
C LYS A 256 -30.50 -29.28 -20.11
N LYS A 257 -30.21 -28.17 -19.42
CA LYS A 257 -31.10 -27.63 -18.38
C LYS A 257 -32.44 -27.30 -19.02
N LYS A 258 -33.52 -27.90 -18.50
CA LYS A 258 -34.86 -27.37 -18.70
C LYS A 258 -34.87 -25.95 -18.13
N ARG A 259 -35.30 -24.96 -18.93
CA ARG A 259 -35.44 -23.58 -18.45
C ARG A 259 -36.45 -23.57 -17.30
N SER A 260 -36.07 -23.05 -16.14
CA SER A 260 -37.00 -22.82 -15.04
C SER A 260 -38.07 -21.82 -15.48
N LYS A 261 -39.34 -22.15 -15.24
CA LYS A 261 -40.46 -21.23 -15.46
C LYS A 261 -40.37 -20.16 -14.36
N ILE A 262 -40.13 -18.90 -14.72
CA ILE A 262 -40.17 -17.78 -13.77
C ILE A 262 -41.64 -17.44 -13.51
N GLU A 263 -42.03 -17.33 -12.24
CA GLU A 263 -43.37 -16.92 -11.83
C GLU A 263 -43.69 -15.49 -12.31
N LYS A 264 -44.92 -15.31 -12.79
CA LYS A 264 -45.40 -13.99 -13.25
C LYS A 264 -45.68 -13.13 -12.00
N LYS A 265 -45.13 -11.91 -11.98
CA LYS A 265 -45.32 -10.94 -10.87
C LYS A 265 -46.28 -9.84 -11.27
N THR A 266 -47.06 -9.34 -10.31
CA THR A 266 -47.97 -8.20 -10.51
C THR A 266 -47.16 -6.92 -10.73
N LYS A 267 -47.60 -6.04 -11.64
CA LYS A 267 -46.88 -4.80 -12.02
C LYS A 267 -47.13 -3.64 -11.06
N TRP A 268 -46.86 -3.84 -9.77
CA TRP A 268 -47.18 -2.89 -8.70
C TRP A 268 -46.58 -1.48 -8.87
N TRP A 269 -45.45 -1.35 -9.56
CA TRP A 269 -44.81 -0.06 -9.83
C TRP A 269 -45.69 0.91 -10.66
N LYS A 270 -46.73 0.42 -11.34
CA LYS A 270 -47.71 1.25 -12.04
C LYS A 270 -48.56 2.11 -11.11
N LEU A 271 -48.73 1.71 -9.83
CA LEU A 271 -49.48 2.48 -8.83
C LEU A 271 -48.85 3.85 -8.51
N LYS A 272 -47.64 4.13 -9.01
CA LYS A 272 -47.05 5.48 -8.96
C LYS A 272 -47.79 6.49 -9.85
N LYS A 273 -48.52 6.02 -10.87
CA LYS A 273 -49.36 6.87 -11.72
C LYS A 273 -50.71 7.02 -11.04
N GLU A 274 -51.17 8.25 -10.84
CA GLU A 274 -52.43 8.51 -10.14
C GLU A 274 -53.61 7.82 -10.84
N GLU A 275 -53.67 7.88 -12.18
CA GLU A 275 -54.69 7.19 -12.99
C GLU A 275 -54.80 5.69 -12.66
N CYS A 276 -53.66 4.99 -12.57
CA CYS A 276 -53.66 3.56 -12.24
C CYS A 276 -54.02 3.29 -10.78
N CYS A 277 -53.72 4.22 -9.86
CA CYS A 277 -54.12 4.11 -8.46
C CYS A 277 -55.63 4.33 -8.29
N GLU A 278 -56.21 5.32 -8.97
CA GLU A 278 -57.65 5.56 -9.00
C GLU A 278 -58.43 4.38 -9.62
N GLU A 279 -57.96 3.87 -10.76
CA GLU A 279 -58.55 2.69 -11.39
C GLU A 279 -58.50 1.46 -10.46
N PHE A 280 -57.37 1.25 -9.78
CA PHE A 280 -57.22 0.18 -8.79
C PHE A 280 -58.18 0.35 -7.60
N ARG A 281 -58.31 1.56 -7.04
CA ARG A 281 -59.28 1.87 -5.97
C ARG A 281 -60.71 1.58 -6.41
N GLN A 282 -61.09 2.01 -7.61
CA GLN A 282 -62.45 1.83 -8.14
C GLN A 282 -62.76 0.35 -8.36
N LYS A 283 -61.85 -0.40 -8.98
CA LYS A 283 -62.02 -1.84 -9.23
C LYS A 283 -62.04 -2.66 -7.95
N LEU A 284 -61.26 -2.28 -6.95
CA LEU A 284 -61.31 -2.92 -5.64
C LEU A 284 -62.67 -2.66 -4.96
N ARG A 285 -63.19 -1.42 -4.98
CA ARG A 285 -64.54 -1.10 -4.48
C ARG A 285 -65.64 -1.88 -5.21
N GLN A 286 -65.50 -2.07 -6.52
CA GLN A 286 -66.43 -2.91 -7.30
C GLN A 286 -66.37 -4.38 -6.86
N ALA A 287 -65.18 -4.92 -6.60
CA ALA A 287 -65.01 -6.28 -6.08
C ALA A 287 -65.61 -6.45 -4.66
N LEU A 288 -65.67 -5.37 -3.89
CA LEU A 288 -66.30 -5.31 -2.56
C LEU A 288 -67.82 -5.07 -2.61
N GLY A 289 -68.46 -5.13 -3.79
CA GLY A 289 -69.91 -4.88 -3.92
C GLY A 289 -70.33 -3.44 -3.60
N GLY A 290 -69.42 -2.47 -3.76
CA GLY A 290 -69.69 -1.06 -3.46
C GLY A 290 -69.41 -0.64 -2.02
N GLN A 291 -68.98 -1.56 -1.16
CA GLN A 291 -68.55 -1.23 0.20
C GLN A 291 -67.23 -0.45 0.21
N VAL A 292 -67.13 0.51 1.13
CA VAL A 292 -65.92 1.36 1.29
C VAL A 292 -64.86 0.68 2.17
N LEU A 293 -65.28 -0.22 3.06
CA LEU A 293 -64.44 -0.94 3.99
C LEU A 293 -63.91 -2.23 3.38
N LEU A 294 -62.65 -2.56 3.68
CA LEU A 294 -62.07 -3.87 3.36
C LEU A 294 -62.59 -4.91 4.37
N PRO A 295 -62.69 -6.20 3.99
CA PRO A 295 -63.07 -7.25 4.92
C PRO A 295 -62.13 -7.29 6.09
N ASP A 296 -62.65 -7.68 7.25
CA ASP A 296 -61.90 -7.69 8.48
C ASP A 296 -60.84 -8.82 8.54
N ASP A 297 -60.83 -9.75 7.59
CA ASP A 297 -59.90 -10.89 7.52
C ASP A 297 -58.70 -10.63 6.59
N TRP A 298 -57.51 -11.10 6.99
CA TRP A 298 -56.27 -10.91 6.22
C TRP A 298 -56.26 -11.72 4.92
N GLU A 299 -56.61 -13.01 4.96
CA GLU A 299 -56.49 -13.90 3.81
C GLU A 299 -57.39 -13.43 2.67
N THR A 300 -58.64 -13.13 3.00
CA THR A 300 -59.65 -12.61 2.07
C THR A 300 -59.22 -11.27 1.48
N THR A 301 -58.74 -10.34 2.31
CA THR A 301 -58.32 -9.01 1.86
C THR A 301 -57.06 -9.07 0.99
N ALA A 302 -56.07 -9.87 1.39
CA ALA A 302 -54.83 -10.05 0.64
C ALA A 302 -55.10 -10.69 -0.73
N GLU A 303 -55.96 -11.71 -0.79
CA GLU A 303 -56.35 -12.35 -2.05
C GLU A 303 -57.05 -11.38 -3.00
N MET A 304 -58.02 -10.61 -2.52
CA MET A 304 -58.72 -9.61 -3.33
C MET A 304 -57.79 -8.51 -3.85
N ILE A 305 -56.86 -8.03 -3.01
CA ILE A 305 -55.84 -7.05 -3.42
C ILE A 305 -54.97 -7.63 -4.54
N ARG A 306 -54.48 -8.86 -4.37
CA ARG A 306 -53.63 -9.53 -5.36
C ARG A 306 -54.39 -9.76 -6.67
N GLU A 307 -55.63 -10.23 -6.61
CA GLU A 307 -56.45 -10.49 -7.79
C GLU A 307 -56.78 -9.20 -8.54
N THR A 308 -57.22 -8.17 -7.82
CA THR A 308 -57.49 -6.84 -8.39
C THR A 308 -56.22 -6.25 -9.02
N GLY A 309 -55.08 -6.37 -8.35
CA GLY A 309 -53.79 -5.91 -8.86
C GLY A 309 -53.39 -6.62 -10.16
N ARG A 310 -53.58 -7.95 -10.23
CA ARG A 310 -53.34 -8.73 -11.46
C ARG A 310 -54.26 -8.31 -12.60
N LYS A 311 -55.54 -8.03 -12.32
CA LYS A 311 -56.53 -7.59 -13.33
C LYS A 311 -56.23 -6.19 -13.86
N VAL A 312 -55.99 -5.22 -12.97
CA VAL A 312 -55.81 -3.80 -13.33
C VAL A 312 -54.41 -3.50 -13.85
N LEU A 313 -53.38 -3.89 -13.10
CA LEU A 313 -52.00 -3.53 -13.43
C LEU A 313 -51.38 -4.49 -14.47
N GLY A 314 -51.95 -5.69 -14.57
CA GLY A 314 -51.45 -6.80 -15.36
C GLY A 314 -50.30 -7.53 -14.68
N VAL A 315 -49.99 -8.72 -15.19
CA VAL A 315 -48.85 -9.53 -14.76
C VAL A 315 -47.66 -9.38 -15.71
N SER A 316 -46.45 -9.60 -15.20
CA SER A 316 -45.24 -9.68 -16.00
C SER A 316 -45.32 -10.86 -16.98
N SER A 317 -44.64 -10.75 -18.12
CA SER A 317 -44.76 -11.73 -19.22
C SER A 317 -44.16 -13.10 -18.91
N GLY A 318 -43.53 -13.32 -17.75
CA GLY A 318 -42.81 -14.55 -17.37
C GLY A 318 -41.59 -14.88 -18.25
N ARG A 319 -41.53 -14.37 -19.48
CA ARG A 319 -40.30 -14.25 -20.26
C ARG A 319 -39.44 -13.19 -19.59
N ARG A 320 -38.18 -13.56 -19.32
CA ARG A 320 -37.09 -12.60 -19.41
C ARG A 320 -37.14 -12.06 -20.84
N LYS A 321 -37.95 -11.02 -21.08
CA LYS A 321 -37.48 -10.02 -22.03
C LYS A 321 -36.14 -9.65 -21.41
N GLU A 322 -35.05 -9.97 -22.09
CA GLU A 322 -33.95 -9.01 -22.07
C GLU A 322 -34.62 -7.72 -22.51
N TYR A 323 -35.14 -6.99 -21.52
CA TYR A 323 -35.40 -5.61 -21.71
C TYR A 323 -34.02 -5.11 -22.12
N LYS A 324 -33.88 -4.70 -23.37
CA LYS A 324 -32.94 -3.64 -23.72
C LYS A 324 -33.37 -2.34 -23.01
N GLU A 325 -33.83 -2.42 -21.75
CA GLU A 325 -33.78 -1.31 -20.84
C GLU A 325 -32.30 -1.16 -20.59
N THR A 326 -31.79 -0.11 -21.20
CA THR A 326 -30.44 0.36 -21.06
C THR A 326 -30.29 0.82 -19.61
N TRP A 327 -30.11 -0.11 -18.67
CA TRP A 327 -29.85 0.20 -17.25
C TRP A 327 -28.49 0.89 -17.06
N TRP A 328 -27.66 0.82 -18.09
CA TRP A 328 -26.45 1.62 -18.29
C TRP A 328 -26.74 3.04 -18.84
N TRP A 329 -28.00 3.40 -19.08
CA TRP A 329 -28.37 4.73 -19.56
C TRP A 329 -28.37 5.70 -18.38
N ASN A 330 -27.37 6.57 -18.35
CA ASN A 330 -27.20 7.61 -17.34
C ASN A 330 -27.38 9.00 -17.96
N GLU A 331 -27.41 10.03 -17.13
CA GLU A 331 -27.60 11.42 -17.56
C GLU A 331 -26.53 11.86 -18.58
N GLU A 332 -25.29 11.39 -18.42
CA GLU A 332 -24.16 11.65 -19.33
C GLU A 332 -24.43 11.12 -20.76
N VAL A 333 -24.96 9.89 -20.86
CA VAL A 333 -25.37 9.27 -22.13
C VAL A 333 -26.58 9.98 -22.72
N GLN A 334 -27.55 10.38 -21.88
CA GLN A 334 -28.74 11.11 -22.30
C GLN A 334 -28.40 12.47 -22.91
N ASP A 335 -27.61 13.27 -22.20
CA ASP A 335 -27.14 14.59 -22.64
C ASP A 335 -26.30 14.49 -23.93
N SER A 336 -25.36 13.54 -23.98
CA SER A 336 -24.55 13.31 -25.18
C SER A 336 -25.41 12.98 -26.41
N VAL A 337 -26.46 12.16 -26.24
CA VAL A 337 -27.39 11.80 -27.32
C VAL A 337 -28.26 12.98 -27.75
N GLN A 338 -28.71 13.81 -26.81
CA GLN A 338 -29.48 15.02 -27.10
C GLN A 338 -28.65 16.03 -27.90
N ARG A 339 -27.42 16.33 -27.48
CA ARG A 339 -26.50 17.23 -28.20
C ARG A 339 -26.21 16.75 -29.63
N LYS A 340 -25.98 15.44 -29.80
CA LYS A 340 -25.82 14.84 -31.13
C LYS A 340 -27.08 15.02 -32.01
N ARG A 341 -28.29 14.91 -31.44
CA ARG A 341 -29.54 15.12 -32.18
C ARG A 341 -29.72 16.58 -32.61
N LEU A 342 -29.36 17.53 -31.75
CA LEU A 342 -29.38 18.96 -32.06
C LEU A 342 -28.39 19.30 -33.19
N ALA A 343 -27.15 18.82 -33.10
CA ALA A 343 -26.16 18.99 -34.14
C ALA A 343 -26.56 18.33 -35.47
N LYS A 344 -27.26 17.19 -35.42
CA LYS A 344 -27.82 16.57 -36.64
C LYS A 344 -28.89 17.43 -37.29
N LYS A 345 -29.81 18.02 -36.51
CA LYS A 345 -30.82 18.94 -37.05
C LYS A 345 -30.18 20.18 -37.68
N LYS A 346 -29.17 20.76 -37.01
CA LYS A 346 -28.40 21.91 -37.52
C LYS A 346 -27.69 21.58 -38.83
N TRP A 347 -27.06 20.41 -38.93
CA TRP A 347 -26.47 19.94 -40.19
C TRP A 347 -27.51 19.65 -41.28
N ASP A 348 -28.68 19.10 -40.94
CA ASP A 348 -29.74 18.82 -41.91
C ASP A 348 -30.35 20.10 -42.51
N MET A 349 -30.32 21.22 -41.77
CA MET A 349 -30.77 22.54 -42.25
C MET A 349 -29.72 23.21 -43.14
N ASP A 350 -28.52 23.47 -42.62
CA ASP A 350 -27.57 24.38 -43.29
C ASP A 350 -26.61 23.63 -44.23
N ARG A 351 -26.46 22.31 -44.07
CA ARG A 351 -25.59 21.40 -44.84
C ARG A 351 -24.13 21.86 -45.02
N THR A 352 -23.62 22.73 -44.14
CA THR A 352 -22.22 23.17 -44.13
C THR A 352 -21.27 22.07 -43.65
N GLU A 353 -20.00 22.13 -44.07
CA GLU A 353 -18.99 21.14 -43.68
C GLU A 353 -18.62 21.25 -42.19
N GLU A 354 -18.68 22.46 -41.60
CA GLU A 354 -18.50 22.70 -40.17
C GLU A 354 -19.57 21.99 -39.33
N ASN A 355 -20.84 22.13 -39.69
CA ASN A 355 -21.95 21.45 -39.01
C ASN A 355 -21.87 19.92 -39.18
N ARG A 356 -21.37 19.45 -40.34
CA ARG A 356 -21.12 18.02 -40.57
C ARG A 356 -20.02 17.48 -39.66
N GLN A 357 -18.95 18.26 -39.45
CA GLN A 357 -17.84 17.90 -38.57
C GLN A 357 -18.27 17.89 -37.10
N GLU A 358 -19.01 18.92 -36.66
CA GLU A 358 -19.61 19.01 -35.31
C GLU A 358 -20.51 17.78 -35.02
N TYR A 359 -21.37 17.40 -35.96
CA TYR A 359 -22.20 16.19 -35.84
C TYR A 359 -21.35 14.90 -35.75
N LYS A 360 -20.30 14.75 -36.57
CA LYS A 360 -19.41 13.57 -36.54
C LYS A 360 -18.66 13.45 -35.22
N GLU A 361 -18.19 14.57 -34.64
CA GLU A 361 -17.51 14.58 -33.35
C GLU A 361 -18.44 14.19 -32.21
N LEU A 362 -19.65 14.77 -32.17
CA LEU A 362 -20.67 14.40 -31.19
C LEU A 362 -21.13 12.95 -31.36
N GLN A 363 -21.16 12.43 -32.60
CA GLN A 363 -21.44 11.01 -32.84
C GLN A 363 -20.35 10.10 -32.27
N ARG A 364 -19.07 10.47 -32.38
CA ARG A 364 -17.94 9.75 -31.75
C ARG A 364 -18.01 9.83 -30.22
N ARG A 365 -18.38 11.00 -29.67
CA ARG A 365 -18.54 11.20 -28.22
C ARG A 365 -19.65 10.32 -27.65
N VAL A 366 -20.82 10.27 -28.29
CA VAL A 366 -21.91 9.35 -27.91
C VAL A 366 -21.46 7.89 -27.92
N LYS A 367 -20.71 7.46 -28.95
CA LYS A 367 -20.17 6.08 -29.00
C LYS A 367 -19.26 5.78 -27.81
N ARG A 368 -18.39 6.73 -27.41
CA ARG A 368 -17.52 6.59 -26.24
C ARG A 368 -18.30 6.50 -24.93
N GLU A 369 -19.25 7.41 -24.70
CA GLU A 369 -20.03 7.43 -23.46
C GLU A 369 -20.93 6.18 -23.32
N VAL A 370 -21.57 5.74 -24.41
CA VAL A 370 -22.32 4.47 -24.42
C VAL A 370 -21.39 3.27 -24.13
N SER A 371 -20.16 3.27 -24.67
CA SER A 371 -19.19 2.21 -24.40
C SER A 371 -18.76 2.19 -22.94
N LYS A 372 -18.44 3.35 -22.36
CA LYS A 372 -18.07 3.49 -20.94
C LYS A 372 -19.20 3.00 -20.03
N ALA A 373 -20.43 3.42 -20.30
CA ALA A 373 -21.56 3.03 -19.47
C ALA A 373 -21.88 1.53 -19.56
N LYS A 374 -21.75 0.93 -20.75
CA LYS A 374 -21.85 -0.53 -20.93
C LYS A 374 -20.70 -1.30 -20.28
N GLN A 375 -19.51 -0.72 -20.22
CA GLN A 375 -18.37 -1.33 -19.53
C GLN A 375 -18.60 -1.36 -18.02
N ARG A 376 -19.01 -0.24 -17.42
CA ARG A 376 -19.40 -0.14 -16.00
C ARG A 376 -20.44 -1.19 -15.60
N ASP A 377 -21.44 -1.44 -16.46
CA ASP A 377 -22.47 -2.46 -16.23
C ASP A 377 -21.94 -3.90 -16.35
N ARG A 378 -21.03 -4.18 -17.29
CA ARG A 378 -20.40 -5.50 -17.41
C ARG A 378 -19.53 -5.81 -16.19
N ASP A 379 -18.76 -4.83 -15.72
CA ASP A 379 -17.90 -4.97 -14.55
C ASP A 379 -18.70 -5.24 -13.25
N GLY A 380 -19.98 -4.84 -13.20
CA GLY A 380 -20.88 -5.10 -12.06
C GLY A 380 -21.70 -6.41 -12.11
N LYS A 381 -21.74 -7.10 -13.26
CA LYS A 381 -22.66 -8.24 -13.47
C LYS A 381 -22.14 -9.60 -13.04
N ASP A 382 -20.82 -9.82 -13.01
CA ASP A 382 -20.22 -11.11 -12.63
C ASP A 382 -20.40 -11.47 -11.14
N VAL A 383 -20.84 -10.52 -10.32
CA VAL A 383 -21.01 -10.68 -8.87
C VAL A 383 -22.44 -11.07 -8.45
N GLN A 384 -23.44 -10.94 -9.34
CA GLN A 384 -24.86 -11.05 -8.96
C GLN A 384 -25.47 -12.45 -9.06
N GLN A 385 -24.79 -13.43 -9.68
CA GLN A 385 -25.30 -14.80 -9.82
C GLN A 385 -24.35 -15.81 -9.20
N VAL A 386 -24.64 -16.23 -7.97
CA VAL A 386 -23.93 -17.32 -7.30
C VAL A 386 -24.28 -18.63 -8.01
N ARG A 387 -23.42 -19.06 -8.93
CA ARG A 387 -23.60 -20.32 -9.69
C ARG A 387 -22.89 -21.51 -9.04
N VAL A 388 -21.93 -21.23 -8.16
CA VAL A 388 -21.09 -22.21 -7.50
C VAL A 388 -20.79 -21.75 -6.08
N ILE A 389 -20.72 -22.69 -5.14
CA ILE A 389 -20.41 -22.43 -3.72
C ILE A 389 -19.56 -23.58 -3.19
N LYS A 390 -18.68 -23.33 -2.22
CA LYS A 390 -17.90 -24.37 -1.55
C LYS A 390 -18.72 -25.04 -0.45
N ASP A 391 -18.58 -26.35 -0.34
CA ASP A 391 -19.01 -27.09 0.84
C ASP A 391 -18.05 -26.88 2.03
N ARG A 392 -18.28 -27.58 3.15
CA ARG A 392 -17.47 -27.47 4.36
C ARG A 392 -16.01 -27.91 4.16
N ASP A 393 -15.78 -28.85 3.24
CA ASP A 393 -14.47 -29.42 2.94
C ASP A 393 -13.73 -28.64 1.84
N GLY A 394 -14.28 -27.51 1.41
CA GLY A 394 -13.71 -26.64 0.38
C GLY A 394 -13.94 -27.11 -1.05
N ARG A 395 -14.77 -28.14 -1.28
CA ARG A 395 -15.11 -28.64 -2.63
C ARG A 395 -16.19 -27.77 -3.26
N VAL A 396 -16.04 -27.50 -4.55
CA VAL A 396 -16.95 -26.61 -5.28
C VAL A 396 -18.20 -27.36 -5.72
N LEU A 397 -19.33 -26.98 -5.15
CA LEU A 397 -20.67 -27.42 -5.54
C LEU A 397 -21.13 -26.64 -6.78
N THR A 398 -21.68 -27.36 -7.76
CA THR A 398 -22.09 -26.81 -9.07
C THR A 398 -23.54 -27.09 -9.43
N SER A 399 -24.20 -28.04 -8.75
CA SER A 399 -25.62 -28.34 -8.99
C SER A 399 -26.52 -27.38 -8.20
N GLU A 400 -27.64 -26.98 -8.80
CA GLU A 400 -28.56 -26.00 -8.20
C GLU A 400 -29.13 -26.48 -6.85
N GLU A 401 -29.46 -27.76 -6.76
CA GLU A 401 -29.94 -28.38 -5.51
C GLU A 401 -28.87 -28.41 -4.41
N SER A 402 -27.62 -28.76 -4.75
CA SER A 402 -26.53 -28.79 -3.76
C SER A 402 -26.16 -27.39 -3.29
N VAL A 403 -26.16 -26.40 -4.17
CA VAL A 403 -25.94 -24.99 -3.83
C VAL A 403 -27.06 -24.47 -2.92
N GLN A 404 -28.33 -24.74 -3.25
CA GLN A 404 -29.47 -24.34 -2.39
C GLN A 404 -29.43 -25.02 -1.03
N ARG A 405 -29.11 -26.32 -0.98
CA ARG A 405 -28.95 -27.06 0.28
C ARG A 405 -27.84 -26.47 1.14
N ARG A 406 -26.68 -26.17 0.56
CA ARG A 406 -25.55 -25.56 1.26
C ARG A 406 -25.90 -24.18 1.84
N TRP A 407 -26.69 -23.37 1.12
CA TRP A 407 -27.21 -22.10 1.62
C TRP A 407 -28.19 -22.28 2.77
N LYS A 408 -29.10 -23.26 2.65
CA LYS A 408 -30.06 -23.60 3.70
C LYS A 408 -29.32 -24.02 4.98
N GLU A 409 -28.41 -24.99 4.89
CA GLU A 409 -27.57 -25.45 6.00
C GLU A 409 -26.85 -24.28 6.67
N TYR A 410 -26.18 -23.42 5.89
CA TYR A 410 -25.44 -22.27 6.42
C TYR A 410 -26.31 -21.33 7.25
N PHE A 411 -27.48 -20.93 6.74
CA PHE A 411 -28.36 -20.00 7.43
C PHE A 411 -29.18 -20.68 8.53
N GLU A 412 -29.46 -21.97 8.44
CA GLU A 412 -30.08 -22.73 9.53
C GLU A 412 -29.14 -22.81 10.74
N GLU A 413 -27.85 -23.10 10.52
CA GLU A 413 -26.83 -23.06 11.57
C GLU A 413 -26.69 -21.65 12.15
N LEU A 414 -26.45 -20.67 11.28
CA LEU A 414 -26.18 -19.29 11.70
C LEU A 414 -27.31 -18.67 12.54
N MET A 415 -28.57 -18.96 12.18
CA MET A 415 -29.74 -18.32 12.80
C MET A 415 -30.37 -19.17 13.92
N ASN A 416 -30.04 -20.46 14.09
CA ASN A 416 -30.74 -21.35 15.03
C ASN A 416 -29.83 -22.17 15.99
N GLU A 417 -28.49 -22.13 15.87
CA GLU A 417 -27.58 -22.91 16.75
C GLU A 417 -27.61 -22.50 18.25
N GLU A 418 -28.41 -21.51 18.67
CA GLU A 418 -28.40 -20.96 20.05
C GLU A 418 -29.54 -21.40 20.98
N ASN A 419 -30.39 -22.34 20.59
CA ASN A 419 -31.56 -22.70 21.43
C ASN A 419 -31.30 -23.60 22.66
N GLU A 420 -30.08 -24.05 22.95
CA GLU A 420 -29.80 -24.76 24.22
C GLU A 420 -29.39 -23.85 25.39
N ARG A 421 -28.95 -22.61 25.11
CA ARG A 421 -28.43 -21.67 26.14
C ARG A 421 -29.43 -20.63 26.62
N GLU A 422 -30.59 -20.51 25.96
CA GLU A 422 -31.72 -19.65 26.38
C GLU A 422 -32.50 -20.18 27.58
N LYS A 423 -32.08 -21.30 28.19
CA LYS A 423 -32.61 -21.70 29.49
C LYS A 423 -32.14 -20.71 30.57
N ARG A 424 -32.98 -19.68 30.73
CA ARG A 424 -33.18 -18.84 31.91
C ARG A 424 -32.20 -17.67 32.06
N VAL A 425 -32.63 -16.50 31.58
CA VAL A 425 -32.49 -15.29 32.40
C VAL A 425 -33.52 -15.41 33.52
N GLU A 426 -33.17 -16.15 34.57
CA GLU A 426 -33.89 -16.09 35.84
C GLU A 426 -33.65 -14.70 36.43
N GLY A 427 -34.68 -13.83 36.41
CA GLY A 427 -34.60 -12.52 37.06
C GLY A 427 -35.18 -11.33 36.29
N VAL A 428 -35.81 -11.50 35.12
CA VAL A 428 -36.56 -10.38 34.51
C VAL A 428 -37.91 -10.26 35.21
N ASN A 429 -38.09 -9.22 36.01
CA ASN A 429 -39.39 -8.85 36.58
C ASN A 429 -40.34 -8.51 35.42
N SER A 430 -41.21 -9.45 35.03
CA SER A 430 -42.24 -9.18 34.03
C SER A 430 -43.25 -8.19 34.62
N VAL A 431 -43.23 -6.96 34.11
CA VAL A 431 -44.24 -5.96 34.46
C VAL A 431 -45.46 -6.23 33.57
N GLU A 432 -46.53 -6.79 34.15
CA GLU A 432 -47.81 -6.88 33.46
C GLU A 432 -48.38 -5.47 33.27
N GLN A 433 -48.21 -4.92 32.06
CA GLN A 433 -48.77 -3.64 31.68
C GLN A 433 -49.97 -3.86 30.74
N LYS A 434 -51.09 -3.21 31.06
CA LYS A 434 -52.26 -3.19 30.17
C LYS A 434 -51.90 -2.45 28.87
N VAL A 435 -51.96 -3.14 27.73
CA VAL A 435 -51.65 -2.56 26.42
C VAL A 435 -52.90 -1.91 25.83
N ASP A 436 -52.84 -0.60 25.57
CA ASP A 436 -53.93 0.14 24.92
C ASP A 436 -54.13 -0.30 23.46
N LYS A 437 -55.36 -0.17 22.95
CA LYS A 437 -55.66 -0.38 21.53
C LYS A 437 -54.86 0.57 20.62
N ILE A 438 -54.43 0.09 19.46
CA ILE A 438 -53.77 0.86 18.41
C ILE A 438 -54.75 1.85 17.79
N ARG A 439 -54.36 3.12 17.77
CA ARG A 439 -55.14 4.22 17.18
C ARG A 439 -54.85 4.36 15.68
N LYS A 440 -55.84 4.80 14.91
CA LYS A 440 -55.71 5.11 13.46
C LYS A 440 -54.56 6.08 13.18
N ASP A 441 -54.32 7.05 14.06
CA ASP A 441 -53.24 8.03 13.91
C ASP A 441 -51.84 7.42 13.99
N GLU A 442 -51.65 6.35 14.77
CA GLU A 442 -50.39 5.64 14.88
C GLU A 442 -50.08 4.92 13.56
N VAL A 443 -51.08 4.24 13.00
CA VAL A 443 -51.00 3.57 11.70
C VAL A 443 -50.75 4.58 10.58
N ARG A 444 -51.44 5.73 10.58
CA ARG A 444 -51.24 6.80 9.58
C ARG A 444 -49.82 7.35 9.64
N LYS A 445 -49.28 7.60 10.85
CA LYS A 445 -47.88 8.04 11.05
C LYS A 445 -46.89 6.98 10.57
N ALA A 446 -47.11 5.70 10.87
CA ALA A 446 -46.26 4.61 10.42
C ALA A 446 -46.26 4.47 8.89
N LEU A 447 -47.45 4.53 8.26
CA LEU A 447 -47.62 4.40 6.82
C LEU A 447 -46.94 5.54 6.05
N LYS A 448 -47.02 6.78 6.57
CA LYS A 448 -46.32 7.94 6.00
C LYS A 448 -44.79 7.76 6.02
N ARG A 449 -44.23 7.10 7.04
CA ARG A 449 -42.78 6.86 7.18
C ARG A 449 -42.26 5.71 6.30
N MET A 450 -43.12 4.84 5.79
CA MET A 450 -42.71 3.73 4.93
C MET A 450 -42.22 4.22 3.56
N LYS A 451 -41.08 3.71 3.10
CA LYS A 451 -40.50 4.06 1.79
C LYS A 451 -41.09 3.18 0.67
N SER A 452 -41.47 3.80 -0.44
CA SER A 452 -41.92 3.10 -1.65
C SER A 452 -40.72 2.56 -2.46
N GLY A 453 -40.97 1.65 -3.40
CA GLY A 453 -39.95 1.07 -4.29
C GLY A 453 -39.11 -0.03 -3.65
N LYS A 454 -39.63 -0.69 -2.60
CA LYS A 454 -38.94 -1.78 -1.89
C LYS A 454 -39.40 -3.15 -2.39
N ALA A 455 -38.50 -4.13 -2.33
CA ALA A 455 -38.79 -5.51 -2.72
C ALA A 455 -39.77 -6.16 -1.75
N VAL A 456 -40.85 -6.73 -2.29
CA VAL A 456 -41.94 -7.35 -1.54
C VAL A 456 -41.53 -8.71 -0.96
N GLY A 457 -42.14 -9.06 0.17
CA GLY A 457 -42.05 -10.40 0.76
C GLY A 457 -42.97 -11.42 0.06
N PRO A 458 -43.14 -12.61 0.66
CA PRO A 458 -43.97 -13.68 0.12
C PRO A 458 -45.45 -13.32 -0.10
N ASP A 459 -45.96 -12.31 0.60
CA ASP A 459 -47.34 -11.84 0.50
C ASP A 459 -47.65 -11.11 -0.82
N ASP A 460 -46.62 -10.69 -1.58
CA ASP A 460 -46.70 -9.92 -2.83
C ASP A 460 -47.54 -8.63 -2.73
N ILE A 461 -47.60 -8.02 -1.54
CA ILE A 461 -48.33 -6.77 -1.29
C ILE A 461 -47.34 -5.66 -0.91
N PRO A 462 -47.02 -4.73 -1.85
CA PRO A 462 -46.14 -3.61 -1.57
C PRO A 462 -46.83 -2.50 -0.77
N VAL A 463 -46.04 -1.57 -0.22
CA VAL A 463 -46.58 -0.50 0.62
C VAL A 463 -47.35 0.55 -0.20
N GLU A 464 -47.06 0.62 -1.50
CA GLU A 464 -47.76 1.41 -2.48
C GLU A 464 -49.25 1.05 -2.55
N VAL A 465 -49.62 -0.20 -2.29
CA VAL A 465 -51.04 -0.60 -2.20
C VAL A 465 -51.70 0.11 -1.02
N TRP A 466 -51.11 0.02 0.18
CA TRP A 466 -51.64 0.66 1.37
C TRP A 466 -51.68 2.18 1.27
N LYS A 467 -50.66 2.80 0.66
CA LYS A 467 -50.66 4.24 0.36
C LYS A 467 -51.72 4.63 -0.67
N CYS A 468 -51.91 3.81 -1.70
CA CYS A 468 -52.95 4.03 -2.68
C CYS A 468 -54.33 3.93 -2.01
N LEU A 469 -54.61 2.95 -1.15
CA LEU A 469 -55.94 2.81 -0.54
C LEU A 469 -56.30 3.90 0.49
N GLY A 470 -55.33 4.69 0.97
CA GLY A 470 -55.60 5.86 1.82
C GLY A 470 -56.28 5.49 3.14
N GLU A 471 -57.37 6.18 3.49
CA GLU A 471 -58.06 5.97 4.77
C GLU A 471 -58.65 4.56 4.91
N ALA A 472 -59.15 3.95 3.82
CA ALA A 472 -59.65 2.56 3.88
C ALA A 472 -58.56 1.57 4.33
N ALA A 473 -57.30 1.82 3.94
CA ALA A 473 -56.17 1.03 4.45
C ALA A 473 -55.90 1.30 5.93
N VAL A 474 -55.95 2.57 6.37
CA VAL A 474 -55.74 2.91 7.79
C VAL A 474 -56.77 2.22 8.67
N GLU A 475 -58.03 2.18 8.26
CA GLU A 475 -59.11 1.52 9.01
C GLU A 475 -58.89 0.01 9.12
N PHE A 476 -58.68 -0.66 7.98
CA PHE A 476 -58.41 -2.10 7.95
C PHE A 476 -57.16 -2.49 8.75
N LEU A 477 -56.04 -1.79 8.53
CA LEU A 477 -54.78 -2.08 9.21
C LEU A 477 -54.91 -1.86 10.72
N THR A 478 -55.68 -0.87 11.16
CA THR A 478 -55.95 -0.64 12.60
C THR A 478 -56.77 -1.78 13.20
N SER A 479 -57.81 -2.27 12.49
CA SER A 479 -58.60 -3.43 12.91
C SER A 479 -57.72 -4.69 13.02
N LEU A 480 -56.95 -4.96 11.97
CA LEU A 480 -56.04 -6.10 11.89
C LEU A 480 -54.99 -6.07 13.02
N PHE A 481 -54.32 -4.93 13.22
CA PHE A 481 -53.30 -4.78 14.25
C PHE A 481 -53.86 -4.97 15.66
N ASN A 482 -55.05 -4.43 15.94
CA ASN A 482 -55.71 -4.68 17.23
C ASN A 482 -56.11 -6.14 17.42
N ARG A 483 -56.55 -6.83 16.36
CA ARG A 483 -56.81 -8.28 16.45
C ARG A 483 -55.55 -9.08 16.74
N VAL A 484 -54.41 -8.70 16.14
CA VAL A 484 -53.12 -9.34 16.44
C VAL A 484 -52.74 -9.13 17.91
N LEU A 485 -53.00 -7.94 18.49
CA LEU A 485 -52.82 -7.69 19.93
C LEU A 485 -53.77 -8.54 20.79
N GLU A 486 -55.05 -8.62 20.44
CA GLU A 486 -56.08 -9.31 21.23
C GLU A 486 -55.96 -10.85 21.18
N THR A 487 -55.53 -11.39 20.04
CA THR A 487 -55.45 -12.85 19.82
C THR A 487 -54.06 -13.42 20.02
N GLU A 488 -53.04 -12.57 20.15
CA GLU A 488 -51.62 -12.93 20.20
C GLU A 488 -51.14 -13.76 18.99
N ARG A 489 -51.91 -13.71 17.89
CA ARG A 489 -51.67 -14.47 16.67
C ARG A 489 -51.55 -13.53 15.50
N MET A 490 -50.39 -13.59 14.84
CA MET A 490 -50.15 -12.92 13.56
C MET A 490 -50.54 -13.81 12.38
N PRO A 491 -50.84 -13.25 11.20
CA PRO A 491 -51.09 -14.02 9.98
C PRO A 491 -49.94 -14.97 9.63
N GLU A 492 -50.26 -16.20 9.22
CA GLU A 492 -49.27 -17.22 8.87
C GLU A 492 -48.39 -16.82 7.67
N GLU A 493 -48.91 -16.04 6.72
CA GLU A 493 -48.10 -15.50 5.62
C GLU A 493 -46.97 -14.58 6.12
N TRP A 494 -47.15 -13.89 7.25
CA TRP A 494 -46.13 -12.97 7.82
C TRP A 494 -44.98 -13.73 8.47
N ARG A 495 -45.21 -14.99 8.90
CA ARG A 495 -44.17 -15.85 9.48
C ARG A 495 -43.18 -16.40 8.44
N ARG A 496 -43.43 -16.16 7.15
CA ARG A 496 -42.56 -16.61 6.05
C ARG A 496 -41.77 -15.44 5.48
N SER A 497 -40.50 -15.69 5.13
CA SER A 497 -39.66 -14.71 4.44
C SER A 497 -38.81 -15.37 3.36
N VAL A 498 -38.39 -14.59 2.36
CA VAL A 498 -37.44 -15.05 1.33
C VAL A 498 -36.06 -14.54 1.69
N LEU A 499 -35.10 -15.46 1.87
CA LEU A 499 -33.72 -15.10 2.15
C LEU A 499 -32.93 -14.95 0.84
N MET A 500 -32.32 -13.78 0.66
CA MET A 500 -31.50 -13.43 -0.50
C MET A 500 -30.04 -13.26 -0.08
N PRO A 501 -29.11 -14.15 -0.49
CA PRO A 501 -27.69 -13.97 -0.24
C PRO A 501 -27.11 -12.87 -1.14
N ILE A 502 -26.49 -11.85 -0.55
CA ILE A 502 -25.82 -10.74 -1.25
C ILE A 502 -24.35 -10.74 -0.89
N PHE A 503 -23.46 -10.84 -1.89
CA PHE A 503 -22.03 -10.88 -1.65
C PHE A 503 -21.53 -9.59 -0.99
N LYS A 504 -20.68 -9.71 0.03
CA LYS A 504 -20.10 -8.58 0.78
C LYS A 504 -19.01 -7.84 -0.01
N ASN A 505 -18.74 -8.24 -1.27
CA ASN A 505 -17.63 -7.73 -2.10
C ASN A 505 -16.25 -7.91 -1.44
N LYS A 506 -16.11 -8.92 -0.56
CA LYS A 506 -14.89 -9.20 0.19
C LYS A 506 -14.72 -10.70 0.42
N GLY A 507 -13.50 -11.20 0.26
CA GLY A 507 -13.16 -12.61 0.45
C GLY A 507 -13.51 -13.50 -0.75
N ASP A 508 -13.42 -14.82 -0.56
CA ASP A 508 -13.79 -15.81 -1.57
C ASP A 508 -15.29 -15.75 -1.88
N VAL A 509 -15.63 -15.46 -3.15
CA VAL A 509 -17.00 -15.44 -3.66
C VAL A 509 -17.69 -16.81 -3.58
N GLN A 510 -16.92 -17.89 -3.42
CA GLN A 510 -17.45 -19.24 -3.28
C GLN A 510 -17.71 -19.61 -1.81
N SER A 511 -17.39 -18.76 -0.83
CA SER A 511 -17.66 -19.02 0.58
C SER A 511 -18.97 -18.38 1.04
N CYS A 512 -19.85 -19.15 1.69
CA CYS A 512 -21.12 -18.66 2.24
C CYS A 512 -20.94 -17.52 3.26
N SER A 513 -19.86 -17.54 4.06
CA SER A 513 -19.59 -16.54 5.11
C SER A 513 -19.38 -15.11 4.59
N ASN A 514 -19.03 -15.00 3.31
CA ASN A 514 -18.79 -13.73 2.63
C ASN A 514 -20.06 -13.12 2.03
N TYR A 515 -21.24 -13.62 2.38
CA TYR A 515 -22.52 -13.09 1.93
C TYR A 515 -23.34 -12.55 3.11
N ARG A 516 -24.23 -11.60 2.83
CA ARG A 516 -25.28 -11.10 3.74
C ARG A 516 -26.59 -11.81 3.40
N GLY A 517 -27.27 -12.39 4.39
CA GLY A 517 -28.60 -12.95 4.22
C GLY A 517 -29.68 -11.88 4.36
N ILE A 518 -30.13 -11.28 3.25
CA ILE A 518 -31.21 -10.28 3.30
C ILE A 518 -32.57 -10.99 3.30
N LYS A 519 -33.32 -10.87 4.40
CA LYS A 519 -34.69 -11.39 4.50
C LYS A 519 -35.70 -10.40 3.89
N LEU A 520 -36.41 -10.84 2.85
CA LEU A 520 -37.56 -10.14 2.29
C LEU A 520 -38.81 -10.53 3.08
N MET A 521 -39.27 -9.61 3.93
CA MET A 521 -40.45 -9.78 4.79
C MET A 521 -41.66 -9.01 4.23
N SER A 522 -42.85 -9.39 4.68
CA SER A 522 -44.11 -8.68 4.38
C SER A 522 -43.98 -7.18 4.70
N HIS A 523 -44.41 -6.33 3.78
CA HIS A 523 -44.46 -4.89 4.04
C HIS A 523 -45.52 -4.52 5.08
N THR A 524 -46.57 -5.33 5.18
CA THR A 524 -47.64 -5.16 6.17
C THR A 524 -47.14 -5.51 7.56
N MET A 525 -46.36 -6.60 7.71
CA MET A 525 -45.65 -6.93 8.95
C MET A 525 -44.69 -5.82 9.37
N LYS A 526 -43.89 -5.28 8.43
CA LYS A 526 -43.00 -4.14 8.74
C LYS A 526 -43.77 -2.90 9.20
N LEU A 527 -44.98 -2.70 8.72
CA LEU A 527 -45.83 -1.60 9.16
C LEU A 527 -46.30 -1.82 10.60
N TRP A 528 -46.69 -3.05 10.95
CA TRP A 528 -46.98 -3.46 12.33
C TRP A 528 -45.77 -3.25 13.25
N GLU A 529 -44.59 -3.75 12.87
CA GLU A 529 -43.34 -3.58 13.63
C GLU A 529 -43.03 -2.11 13.91
N ARG A 530 -43.29 -1.21 12.95
CA ARG A 530 -43.10 0.24 13.15
C ARG A 530 -44.08 0.86 14.13
N VAL A 531 -45.32 0.35 14.20
CA VAL A 531 -46.29 0.81 15.21
C VAL A 531 -45.86 0.34 16.59
N VAL A 532 -45.45 -0.93 16.69
CA VAL A 532 -44.94 -1.52 17.94
C VAL A 532 -43.64 -0.83 18.40
N GLU A 533 -42.67 -0.63 17.51
CA GLU A 533 -41.42 0.09 17.79
C GLU A 533 -41.70 1.50 18.33
N ALA A 534 -42.63 2.25 17.73
CA ALA A 534 -42.97 3.59 18.17
C ALA A 534 -43.62 3.62 19.57
N ARG A 535 -44.26 2.53 20.00
CA ARG A 535 -44.82 2.37 21.35
C ARG A 535 -43.73 1.97 22.34
N LEU A 536 -42.97 0.91 22.04
CA LEU A 536 -41.87 0.43 22.88
C LEU A 536 -40.87 1.54 23.18
N ARG A 537 -40.58 2.39 22.19
CA ARG A 537 -39.64 3.50 22.34
C ARG A 537 -40.07 4.60 23.32
N LYS A 538 -41.33 4.61 23.77
CA LYS A 538 -41.81 5.51 24.83
C LYS A 538 -41.66 4.93 26.23
N VAL A 539 -41.51 3.61 26.32
CA VAL A 539 -41.48 2.85 27.57
C VAL A 539 -40.06 2.39 27.89
N VAL A 540 -39.25 2.11 26.87
CA VAL A 540 -37.86 1.69 27.01
C VAL A 540 -36.96 2.92 27.14
N GLU A 541 -36.24 2.98 28.26
CA GLU A 541 -35.10 3.87 28.44
C GLU A 541 -33.88 3.23 27.76
N ILE A 542 -33.29 3.95 26.80
CA ILE A 542 -32.09 3.51 26.08
C ILE A 542 -30.95 4.42 26.49
N CYS A 543 -29.81 3.82 26.77
CA CYS A 543 -28.57 4.49 27.15
C CYS A 543 -28.20 5.69 26.26
N GLU A 544 -27.73 6.78 26.88
CA GLU A 544 -27.29 7.97 26.14
C GLU A 544 -26.01 7.74 25.32
N GLN A 545 -25.17 6.77 25.71
CA GLN A 545 -23.95 6.40 25.01
C GLN A 545 -24.21 5.53 23.77
N GLN A 546 -25.46 5.13 23.50
CA GLN A 546 -25.86 4.47 22.26
C GLN A 546 -26.06 5.51 21.14
N TYR A 547 -25.19 5.45 20.13
CA TYR A 547 -25.29 6.32 18.95
C TYR A 547 -25.97 5.61 17.76
N GLY A 548 -25.96 4.27 17.75
CA GLY A 548 -26.64 3.45 16.75
C GLY A 548 -28.15 3.43 16.96
N PHE A 549 -28.92 3.47 15.87
CA PHE A 549 -30.39 3.39 15.88
C PHE A 549 -31.14 4.42 16.73
N MET A 550 -30.47 5.45 17.26
CA MET A 550 -31.06 6.49 18.12
C MET A 550 -31.52 7.71 17.32
N PRO A 551 -32.68 8.33 17.66
CA PRO A 551 -33.16 9.49 16.92
C PRO A 551 -32.24 10.67 17.21
N ARG A 552 -31.89 11.45 16.19
CA ARG A 552 -31.00 12.63 16.28
C ARG A 552 -29.56 12.32 16.72
N LYS A 553 -29.20 11.05 16.85
CA LYS A 553 -27.80 10.60 17.00
C LYS A 553 -27.39 9.89 15.72
N SER A 554 -26.14 10.08 15.35
CA SER A 554 -25.54 9.45 14.18
C SER A 554 -24.12 9.05 14.52
N THR A 555 -23.54 8.16 13.70
CA THR A 555 -22.11 7.84 13.77
C THR A 555 -21.25 9.10 13.70
N THR A 556 -21.67 10.10 12.92
CA THR A 556 -20.98 11.40 12.83
C THR A 556 -20.93 12.14 14.16
N ASN A 557 -21.97 12.07 14.99
CA ASN A 557 -21.98 12.72 16.31
C ASN A 557 -20.96 12.08 17.26
N ALA A 558 -20.85 10.75 17.26
CA ALA A 558 -19.86 10.06 18.07
C ALA A 558 -18.43 10.28 17.57
N ILE A 559 -18.22 10.30 16.25
CA ILE A 559 -16.92 10.64 15.65
C ILE A 559 -16.52 12.07 16.04
N PHE A 560 -17.47 13.01 16.01
CA PHE A 560 -17.22 14.39 16.44
C PHE A 560 -16.85 14.48 17.93
N ALA A 561 -17.56 13.76 18.80
CA ALA A 561 -17.25 13.71 20.23
C ALA A 561 -15.85 13.12 20.49
N LEU A 562 -15.51 12.01 19.80
CA LEU A 562 -14.18 11.40 19.88
C LEU A 562 -13.09 12.35 19.34
N ARG A 563 -13.38 13.08 18.27
CA ARG A 563 -12.44 14.05 17.69
C ARG A 563 -12.15 15.21 18.64
N ILE A 564 -13.18 15.78 19.27
CA ILE A 564 -12.99 16.81 20.32
C ILE A 564 -12.14 16.26 21.47
N LEU A 565 -12.39 15.03 21.89
CA LEU A 565 -11.59 14.39 22.94
C LEU A 565 -10.12 14.27 22.50
N MET A 566 -9.87 13.77 21.29
CA MET A 566 -8.52 13.64 20.73
C MET A 566 -7.82 15.00 20.61
N GLU A 567 -8.52 16.04 20.15
CA GLU A 567 -7.99 17.40 20.03
C GLU A 567 -7.62 17.98 21.39
N LYS A 568 -8.48 17.85 22.42
CA LYS A 568 -8.18 18.30 23.78
C LYS A 568 -6.95 17.62 24.39
N TYR A 569 -6.79 16.32 24.19
CA TYR A 569 -5.64 15.57 24.69
C TYR A 569 -4.36 15.92 23.93
N ARG A 570 -4.47 16.14 22.61
CA ARG A 570 -3.36 16.61 21.78
C ARG A 570 -2.88 18.00 22.21
N ASP A 571 -3.80 18.93 22.41
CA ASP A 571 -3.49 20.31 22.85
C ASP A 571 -2.86 20.32 24.25
N GLY A 572 -3.28 19.39 25.12
CA GLY A 572 -2.71 19.19 26.44
C GLY A 572 -1.41 18.38 26.49
N GLN A 573 -0.88 17.91 25.36
CA GLN A 573 0.25 16.97 25.27
C GLN A 573 0.07 15.71 26.16
N ARG A 574 -1.16 15.23 26.31
CA ARG A 574 -1.50 14.04 27.09
C ARG A 574 -1.79 12.87 26.16
N GLU A 575 -1.48 11.67 26.63
CA GLU A 575 -1.80 10.45 25.90
C GLU A 575 -3.28 10.09 26.06
N LEU A 576 -3.89 9.64 24.98
CA LEU A 576 -5.26 9.11 24.96
C LEU A 576 -5.23 7.77 24.24
N HIS A 577 -5.62 6.71 24.94
CA HIS A 577 -5.66 5.36 24.41
C HIS A 577 -7.10 5.02 24.04
N CYS A 578 -7.31 4.43 22.85
CA CYS A 578 -8.64 4.03 22.38
C CYS A 578 -8.60 2.64 21.74
N VAL A 579 -9.58 1.79 22.05
CA VAL A 579 -9.78 0.46 21.46
C VAL A 579 -11.15 0.38 20.81
N PHE A 580 -11.18 -0.21 19.61
CA PHE A 580 -12.40 -0.49 18.84
C PHE A 580 -12.65 -1.99 18.85
N VAL A 581 -13.82 -2.39 19.35
CA VAL A 581 -14.25 -3.78 19.46
C VAL A 581 -15.32 -4.04 18.40
N ASP A 582 -15.01 -4.93 17.45
CA ASP A 582 -15.91 -5.44 16.41
C ASP A 582 -16.57 -6.74 16.91
N LEU A 583 -17.89 -6.73 17.05
CA LEU A 583 -18.64 -7.92 17.47
C LEU A 583 -18.95 -8.81 16.27
N GLU A 584 -18.42 -10.03 16.28
CA GLU A 584 -18.60 -10.94 15.14
C GLU A 584 -20.07 -11.38 15.02
N LYS A 585 -20.71 -11.02 13.89
CA LYS A 585 -22.07 -11.45 13.53
C LYS A 585 -23.14 -11.09 14.58
N ALA A 586 -22.98 -9.93 15.23
CA ALA A 586 -23.83 -9.46 16.32
C ALA A 586 -25.34 -9.40 16.01
N TYR A 587 -25.73 -9.21 14.74
CA TYR A 587 -27.13 -9.19 14.31
C TYR A 587 -27.67 -10.52 13.82
N ASP A 588 -26.79 -11.45 13.44
CA ASP A 588 -27.21 -12.76 12.93
C ASP A 588 -27.57 -13.71 14.08
N GLN A 589 -27.06 -13.43 15.28
CA GLN A 589 -27.39 -14.07 16.56
C GLN A 589 -28.34 -13.12 17.31
N GLU A 590 -29.54 -13.55 17.72
CA GLU A 590 -30.60 -12.71 18.34
C GLU A 590 -30.23 -12.17 19.75
N LYS A 591 -29.16 -11.36 19.86
CA LYS A 591 -28.66 -10.79 21.12
C LYS A 591 -28.79 -9.28 21.20
N SER A 592 -29.53 -8.67 20.26
CA SER A 592 -29.59 -7.21 20.07
C SER A 592 -30.23 -6.43 21.24
N CYS A 593 -31.20 -7.00 21.97
CA CYS A 593 -31.76 -6.34 23.15
C CYS A 593 -30.83 -6.41 24.37
N ALA A 594 -29.86 -7.33 24.32
CA ALA A 594 -28.99 -7.60 25.43
C ALA A 594 -27.92 -6.50 25.54
N MET A 595 -27.32 -5.99 24.46
CA MET A 595 -26.16 -5.07 24.54
C MET A 595 -26.30 -3.91 25.53
N ASP A 596 -27.49 -3.32 25.67
CA ASP A 596 -27.73 -2.23 26.63
C ASP A 596 -27.71 -2.74 28.09
N GLN A 597 -28.44 -3.81 28.41
CA GLN A 597 -28.42 -4.47 29.74
C GLN A 597 -27.10 -5.20 30.06
N LEU A 598 -26.43 -5.77 29.05
CA LEU A 598 -25.17 -6.49 29.18
C LEU A 598 -24.02 -5.59 29.56
N SER A 599 -24.14 -4.29 29.27
CA SER A 599 -23.09 -3.32 29.53
C SER A 599 -23.38 -2.38 30.68
N GLU A 600 -24.55 -2.45 31.31
CA GLU A 600 -24.90 -1.62 32.46
C GLU A 600 -23.87 -1.72 33.61
N GLU A 601 -23.31 -2.91 33.83
CA GLU A 601 -22.30 -3.18 34.88
C GLU A 601 -20.87 -2.72 34.53
N VAL A 602 -20.57 -2.49 33.25
CA VAL A 602 -19.19 -2.27 32.75
C VAL A 602 -19.01 -0.93 32.03
N ARG A 603 -20.11 -0.24 31.70
CA ARG A 603 -20.12 0.98 30.91
C ARG A 603 -19.64 2.18 31.71
N GLN A 604 -18.84 3.02 31.05
CA GLN A 604 -18.41 4.33 31.56
C GLN A 604 -19.11 5.48 30.85
N GLU A 605 -18.99 6.69 31.41
CA GLU A 605 -19.57 7.90 30.83
C GLU A 605 -18.96 8.26 29.47
N SER A 606 -19.73 8.95 28.63
CA SER A 606 -19.21 9.49 27.37
C SER A 606 -18.16 10.58 27.69
N PRO A 607 -17.00 10.61 27.01
CA PRO A 607 -16.64 9.87 25.80
C PRO A 607 -15.80 8.59 26.02
N TRP A 608 -15.64 8.12 27.26
CA TRP A 608 -14.81 6.96 27.62
C TRP A 608 -15.36 5.63 27.10
N THR A 609 -16.69 5.53 26.96
CA THR A 609 -17.31 4.40 26.26
C THR A 609 -18.40 4.88 25.33
N MET A 610 -18.33 4.47 24.07
CA MET A 610 -19.33 4.79 23.03
C MET A 610 -19.74 3.53 22.30
N MET A 611 -21.06 3.34 22.14
CA MET A 611 -21.61 2.18 21.45
C MET A 611 -22.19 2.58 20.09
N PHE A 612 -21.80 1.83 19.07
CA PHE A 612 -22.16 2.02 17.68
C PHE A 612 -22.83 0.75 17.17
N ALA A 613 -24.04 0.44 17.63
CA ALA A 613 -24.78 -0.68 17.10
C ALA A 613 -24.05 -2.04 17.30
N ASP A 614 -23.14 -2.47 16.40
CA ASP A 614 -22.25 -3.64 16.49
C ASP A 614 -20.79 -3.34 16.91
N ASP A 615 -20.38 -2.07 16.95
CA ASP A 615 -19.04 -1.66 17.38
C ASP A 615 -19.05 -1.00 18.77
N ILE A 616 -17.98 -1.21 19.56
CA ILE A 616 -17.78 -0.55 20.87
C ILE A 616 -16.44 0.17 20.88
N VAL A 617 -16.43 1.41 21.36
CA VAL A 617 -15.22 2.21 21.55
C VAL A 617 -14.98 2.41 23.03
N ILE A 618 -13.78 2.02 23.49
CA ILE A 618 -13.32 2.17 24.86
C ILE A 618 -12.12 3.10 24.85
N CYS A 619 -12.15 4.16 25.64
CA CYS A 619 -11.07 5.14 25.78
C CYS A 619 -10.62 5.24 27.24
N SER A 620 -9.33 5.53 27.47
CA SER A 620 -8.79 5.94 28.77
C SER A 620 -7.45 6.66 28.59
N GLU A 621 -7.02 7.38 29.63
CA GLU A 621 -5.77 8.12 29.70
C GLU A 621 -4.53 7.21 29.83
N SER A 622 -4.69 5.95 30.24
CA SER A 622 -3.58 4.99 30.31
C SER A 622 -3.88 3.70 29.53
N ARG A 623 -2.80 3.09 29.03
CA ARG A 623 -2.88 1.83 28.31
C ARG A 623 -3.40 0.71 29.21
N GLU A 624 -2.90 0.65 30.44
CA GLU A 624 -3.24 -0.39 31.43
C GLU A 624 -4.74 -0.36 31.74
N GLN A 625 -5.32 0.84 31.87
CA GLN A 625 -6.73 1.00 32.17
C GLN A 625 -7.62 0.70 30.95
N VAL A 626 -7.19 1.01 29.72
CA VAL A 626 -7.88 0.53 28.52
C VAL A 626 -7.87 -0.99 28.41
N GLU A 627 -6.73 -1.63 28.69
CA GLU A 627 -6.60 -3.10 28.69
C GLU A 627 -7.48 -3.75 29.77
N GLU A 628 -7.52 -3.18 30.99
CA GLU A 628 -8.40 -3.64 32.06
C GLU A 628 -9.88 -3.48 31.67
N ASN A 629 -10.28 -2.33 31.11
CA ASN A 629 -11.65 -2.09 30.68
C ASN A 629 -12.04 -3.03 29.53
N LEU A 630 -11.15 -3.27 28.55
CA LEU A 630 -11.38 -4.23 27.48
C LEU A 630 -11.58 -5.64 28.02
N GLU A 631 -10.81 -6.04 29.03
CA GLU A 631 -10.90 -7.35 29.66
C GLU A 631 -12.22 -7.52 30.43
N ARG A 632 -12.66 -6.49 31.16
CA ARG A 632 -13.98 -6.46 31.80
C ARG A 632 -15.12 -6.57 30.78
N TRP A 633 -15.04 -5.80 29.69
CA TRP A 633 -15.99 -5.88 28.57
C TRP A 633 -16.00 -7.27 27.94
N ARG A 634 -14.84 -7.89 27.75
CA ARG A 634 -14.73 -9.26 27.23
C ARG A 634 -15.38 -10.25 28.17
N PHE A 635 -15.04 -10.23 29.46
CA PHE A 635 -15.59 -11.15 30.45
C PHE A 635 -17.12 -11.11 30.47
N GLU A 636 -17.70 -9.91 30.48
CA GLU A 636 -19.15 -9.77 30.56
C GLU A 636 -19.86 -10.20 29.26
N LEU A 637 -19.28 -9.84 28.11
CA LEU A 637 -19.78 -10.28 26.80
C LEU A 637 -19.68 -11.80 26.62
N GLU A 638 -18.53 -12.41 26.97
CA GLU A 638 -18.31 -13.86 26.86
C GLU A 638 -19.18 -14.65 27.86
N ARG A 639 -19.30 -14.17 29.12
CA ARG A 639 -20.16 -14.78 30.16
C ARG A 639 -21.61 -14.87 29.72
N ARG A 640 -22.08 -13.86 28.97
CA ARG A 640 -23.45 -13.79 28.46
C ARG A 640 -23.57 -14.29 27.01
N GLY A 641 -22.56 -15.01 26.53
CA GLY A 641 -22.60 -15.85 25.33
C GLY A 641 -22.18 -15.17 24.02
N MET A 642 -21.64 -13.95 24.03
CA MET A 642 -21.11 -13.29 22.83
C MET A 642 -19.67 -13.71 22.54
N LYS A 643 -19.33 -13.88 21.25
CA LYS A 643 -17.95 -14.17 20.82
C LYS A 643 -17.25 -12.88 20.39
N VAL A 644 -16.25 -12.46 21.16
CA VAL A 644 -15.35 -11.37 20.79
C VAL A 644 -14.24 -11.94 19.89
N SER A 645 -14.06 -11.38 18.70
CA SER A 645 -13.12 -11.93 17.72
C SER A 645 -11.66 -11.65 18.10
N ARG A 646 -10.97 -12.61 18.73
CA ARG A 646 -9.56 -12.47 19.19
C ARG A 646 -8.57 -12.11 18.08
N ALA A 647 -8.82 -12.56 16.85
CA ALA A 647 -7.97 -12.26 15.68
C ALA A 647 -8.24 -10.86 15.08
N ARG A 648 -9.34 -10.20 15.49
CA ARG A 648 -9.75 -8.87 15.03
C ARG A 648 -9.80 -7.81 16.13
N ILE A 649 -9.57 -8.17 17.39
CA ILE A 649 -9.16 -7.22 18.42
C ILE A 649 -7.90 -6.56 17.87
N LYS A 650 -8.08 -5.38 17.26
CA LYS A 650 -6.96 -4.56 16.86
C LYS A 650 -6.35 -4.10 18.18
N GLY A 651 -5.41 -4.89 18.70
CA GLY A 651 -4.37 -4.44 19.63
C GLY A 651 -3.52 -3.40 18.89
N LYS A 652 -4.12 -2.25 18.63
CA LYS A 652 -3.46 -1.06 18.14
C LYS A 652 -3.76 -0.04 19.21
N VAL A 653 -2.83 0.08 20.15
CA VAL A 653 -2.75 1.28 20.98
C VAL A 653 -2.48 2.41 19.99
N TYR A 654 -3.52 3.14 19.62
CA TYR A 654 -3.42 4.20 18.63
C TYR A 654 -2.88 5.46 19.32
N ARG A 655 -1.61 5.77 19.12
CA ARG A 655 -1.19 7.18 19.12
C ARG A 655 -1.78 7.82 17.85
N THR A 656 -2.94 8.46 18.05
CA THR A 656 -3.61 9.49 17.25
C THR A 656 -3.32 9.52 15.73
N VAL A 657 -4.30 9.10 14.91
CA VAL A 657 -4.90 9.83 13.74
C VAL A 657 -5.22 8.99 12.48
N VAL A 658 -4.44 8.01 12.03
CA VAL A 658 -4.53 7.65 10.59
C VAL A 658 -5.83 6.93 10.15
N ARG A 659 -6.45 6.10 11.00
CA ARG A 659 -7.55 5.24 10.54
C ARG A 659 -8.94 5.90 10.55
N LEU A 660 -9.18 6.88 11.44
CA LEU A 660 -10.48 7.55 11.55
C LEU A 660 -10.63 8.72 10.56
N ALA A 661 -9.53 9.41 10.25
CA ALA A 661 -9.54 10.49 9.26
C ALA A 661 -9.85 9.97 7.84
N MET A 662 -9.37 8.77 7.49
CA MET A 662 -9.55 8.20 6.15
C MET A 662 -10.86 7.42 5.96
N LEU A 663 -11.48 6.89 7.02
CA LEU A 663 -12.65 6.02 6.88
C LEU A 663 -13.99 6.75 6.79
N TYR A 664 -14.10 8.01 7.24
CA TYR A 664 -15.41 8.66 7.35
C TYR A 664 -15.43 10.16 6.98
N GLY A 665 -14.41 10.65 6.25
CA GLY A 665 -14.20 12.09 6.04
C GLY A 665 -14.14 12.62 4.61
N LEU A 666 -14.41 11.82 3.57
CA LEU A 666 -14.61 12.29 2.19
C LEU A 666 -15.69 11.42 1.54
N GLU A 667 -16.47 11.98 0.61
CA GLU A 667 -17.65 11.35 -0.02
C GLU A 667 -17.49 9.84 -0.25
N THR A 668 -18.52 9.08 0.13
CA THR A 668 -18.52 7.62 0.14
C THR A 668 -18.31 7.03 -1.26
N VAL A 669 -17.05 6.74 -1.60
CA VAL A 669 -16.66 5.90 -2.74
C VAL A 669 -16.02 4.63 -2.22
N SER A 670 -16.58 3.48 -2.61
CA SER A 670 -15.96 2.17 -2.39
C SER A 670 -14.54 2.18 -2.93
N LEU A 671 -13.53 1.92 -2.10
CA LEU A 671 -12.15 1.77 -2.55
C LEU A 671 -12.10 0.68 -3.64
N ARG A 672 -11.58 1.02 -4.82
CA ARG A 672 -11.37 0.05 -5.91
C ARG A 672 -10.14 -0.80 -5.58
N LYS A 673 -10.05 -2.02 -6.12
CA LYS A 673 -8.84 -2.88 -6.01
C LYS A 673 -7.53 -2.15 -6.30
N ARG A 674 -7.56 -1.19 -7.23
CA ARG A 674 -6.39 -0.35 -7.55
C ARG A 674 -5.96 0.54 -6.37
N GLN A 675 -6.90 1.10 -5.62
CA GLN A 675 -6.63 1.94 -4.44
C GLN A 675 -6.27 1.09 -3.22
N GLU A 676 -6.83 -0.13 -3.09
CA GLU A 676 -6.34 -1.14 -2.13
C GLU A 676 -4.90 -1.56 -2.46
N SER A 677 -4.56 -1.76 -3.73
CA SER A 677 -3.18 -2.04 -4.15
C SER A 677 -2.25 -0.83 -3.97
N GLU A 678 -2.72 0.39 -4.20
CA GLU A 678 -1.97 1.62 -3.91
C GLU A 678 -1.79 1.83 -2.39
N LEU A 679 -2.73 1.37 -1.56
CA LEU A 679 -2.65 1.33 -0.09
C LEU A 679 -1.76 0.19 0.42
N GLU A 680 -1.76 -0.99 -0.20
CA GLU A 680 -0.77 -2.05 0.05
C GLU A 680 0.62 -1.55 -0.33
N VAL A 681 0.77 -0.86 -1.46
CA VAL A 681 2.02 -0.20 -1.86
C VAL A 681 2.40 0.90 -0.85
N ALA A 682 1.45 1.58 -0.21
CA ALA A 682 1.71 2.53 0.87
C ALA A 682 2.08 1.85 2.21
N GLU A 683 1.42 0.74 2.59
CA GLU A 683 1.78 -0.08 3.76
C GLU A 683 3.12 -0.80 3.57
N LEU A 684 3.49 -1.16 2.33
CA LEU A 684 4.78 -1.75 2.00
C LEU A 684 5.88 -0.70 1.80
N LYS A 685 5.51 0.55 1.48
CA LYS A 685 6.39 1.72 1.65
C LYS A 685 6.72 1.97 3.12
N MET A 686 5.90 1.52 4.08
CA MET A 686 6.23 1.64 5.52
C MET A 686 7.39 0.74 5.98
N LEU A 687 7.80 -0.27 5.20
CA LEU A 687 8.95 -1.14 5.48
C LEU A 687 10.28 -0.63 4.90
N ARG A 688 10.22 0.50 4.18
CA ARG A 688 11.39 1.24 3.67
C ARG A 688 12.04 2.07 4.77
N PHE A 689 11.21 2.65 5.65
CA PHE A 689 11.61 3.61 6.66
C PHE A 689 12.36 2.98 7.83
N ASN A 690 12.96 3.81 8.69
CA ASN A 690 13.50 3.36 9.97
C ASN A 690 12.38 3.11 10.99
N LYS A 691 12.73 2.77 12.24
CA LYS A 691 11.74 2.46 13.30
C LYS A 691 10.71 3.57 13.55
N ASN A 692 11.10 4.84 13.40
CA ASN A 692 10.23 5.99 13.60
C ASN A 692 9.37 6.32 12.36
N GLY A 693 9.48 5.55 11.28
CA GLY A 693 8.77 5.81 10.03
C GLY A 693 9.40 6.92 9.18
N VAL A 694 10.67 7.25 9.41
CA VAL A 694 11.43 8.25 8.64
C VAL A 694 12.24 7.58 7.53
N ASP A 695 12.27 8.20 6.34
CA ASP A 695 13.17 7.79 5.26
C ASP A 695 14.56 8.32 5.54
N LEU A 696 15.50 7.42 5.84
CA LEU A 696 16.89 7.80 6.12
C LEU A 696 17.53 8.52 4.93
N ASN A 697 17.11 8.21 3.69
CA ASN A 697 17.61 8.89 2.49
C ASN A 697 16.86 10.21 2.16
N ARG A 698 16.05 10.71 3.10
CA ARG A 698 15.40 12.04 3.06
C ARG A 698 15.61 12.81 4.36
N ASN A 699 16.54 12.36 5.20
CA ASN A 699 16.77 12.91 6.52
C ASN A 699 18.16 13.54 6.68
N PHE A 700 19.03 13.48 5.65
CA PHE A 700 20.28 14.25 5.62
C PHE A 700 20.01 15.73 5.30
N PRO A 701 20.87 16.67 5.72
CA PRO A 701 20.80 18.05 5.25
C PRO A 701 20.85 18.14 3.72
N ASP A 702 20.04 19.03 3.13
CA ASP A 702 20.04 19.31 1.69
C ASP A 702 20.67 20.68 1.41
N ALA A 703 21.51 20.74 0.38
CA ALA A 703 22.31 21.92 0.08
C ALA A 703 21.53 23.01 -0.67
N PHE A 704 20.39 22.65 -1.24
CA PHE A 704 19.60 23.49 -2.14
C PHE A 704 18.21 23.82 -1.58
N MET A 705 17.68 22.98 -0.69
CA MET A 705 16.37 23.14 -0.05
C MET A 705 16.46 23.25 1.48
N SER A 706 15.56 24.05 2.08
CA SER A 706 15.56 24.25 3.53
C SER A 706 14.90 23.08 4.26
N ASN A 707 15.70 22.11 4.69
CA ASN A 707 15.26 21.00 5.55
C ASN A 707 15.85 21.08 6.98
N GLY A 708 16.47 22.22 7.34
CA GLY A 708 17.22 22.41 8.58
C GLY A 708 16.41 22.38 9.88
N GLU A 709 15.08 22.41 9.81
CA GLU A 709 14.18 22.31 10.99
C GLU A 709 13.88 20.86 11.42
N GLN A 710 14.35 19.86 10.65
CA GLN A 710 14.03 18.46 10.88
C GLN A 710 14.93 17.81 11.94
N VAL A 711 14.33 17.00 12.83
CA VAL A 711 15.07 16.13 13.76
C VAL A 711 15.82 15.07 12.96
N ARG A 712 17.12 14.91 13.22
CA ARG A 712 17.95 13.88 12.58
C ARG A 712 17.77 12.56 13.33
N GLU A 713 17.53 11.50 12.57
CA GLU A 713 17.41 10.15 13.12
C GLU A 713 18.78 9.64 13.57
N LYS A 714 18.79 8.77 14.59
CA LYS A 714 20.04 8.27 15.19
C LYS A 714 20.96 7.61 14.16
N GLU A 715 20.40 6.89 13.19
CA GLU A 715 21.16 6.27 12.11
C GLU A 715 21.84 7.31 11.21
N VAL A 716 21.15 8.42 10.90
CA VAL A 716 21.70 9.53 10.10
C VAL A 716 22.77 10.28 10.88
N GLU A 717 22.53 10.60 12.16
CA GLU A 717 23.52 11.25 13.03
C GLU A 717 24.80 10.42 13.16
N ALA A 718 24.66 9.09 13.32
CA ALA A 718 25.79 8.17 13.37
C ALA A 718 26.64 8.21 12.09
N VAL A 719 26.00 8.18 10.92
CA VAL A 719 26.70 8.29 9.63
C VAL A 719 27.31 9.67 9.41
N MET A 720 26.62 10.75 9.78
CA MET A 720 27.16 12.12 9.71
C MET A 720 28.38 12.28 10.60
N LYS A 721 28.36 11.72 11.82
CA LYS A 721 29.51 11.74 12.73
C LYS A 721 30.67 10.91 12.17
N TRP A 722 30.37 9.72 11.65
CA TRP A 722 31.37 8.84 11.02
C TRP A 722 32.04 9.50 9.81
N LEU A 723 31.29 10.25 9.01
CA LEU A 723 31.83 11.04 7.90
C LEU A 723 32.80 12.14 8.33
N LYS A 724 32.72 12.61 9.58
CA LYS A 724 33.66 13.57 10.16
C LYS A 724 34.90 12.92 10.78
N THR A 725 34.90 11.60 11.01
CA THR A 725 36.01 10.92 11.70
C THR A 725 37.15 10.48 10.78
N GLU A 726 36.87 10.25 9.50
CA GLU A 726 37.84 9.69 8.53
C GLU A 726 37.76 10.46 7.21
N PRO A 727 38.89 10.69 6.50
CA PRO A 727 38.93 11.43 5.24
C PRO A 727 38.48 10.56 4.04
N PHE A 728 37.19 10.23 3.98
CA PHE A 728 36.62 9.40 2.90
C PHE A 728 36.78 10.04 1.52
N VAL A 729 37.36 9.30 0.58
CA VAL A 729 37.64 9.78 -0.79
C VAL A 729 36.53 9.36 -1.76
N LEU A 730 36.14 8.08 -1.73
CA LEU A 730 35.17 7.50 -2.64
C LEU A 730 34.19 6.59 -1.88
N SER A 731 32.93 6.62 -2.30
CA SER A 731 31.88 5.79 -1.73
C SER A 731 30.85 5.31 -2.75
N ALA A 732 30.09 4.28 -2.40
CA ALA A 732 28.76 4.08 -2.96
C ALA A 732 27.79 3.54 -1.90
N ASN A 733 26.52 3.92 -2.04
CA ASN A 733 25.43 3.37 -1.25
C ASN A 733 24.59 2.42 -2.12
N LEU A 734 24.18 1.27 -1.55
CA LEU A 734 23.59 0.14 -2.28
C LEU A 734 22.09 0.05 -2.00
N HIS A 735 21.30 0.05 -3.07
CA HIS A 735 19.84 0.10 -3.09
C HIS A 735 19.21 -1.05 -3.90
N GLY A 736 17.89 -1.16 -3.78
CA GLY A 736 17.07 -2.05 -4.59
C GLY A 736 15.74 -1.42 -5.02
N GLY A 737 15.26 -1.83 -6.18
CA GLY A 737 14.05 -1.31 -6.81
C GLY A 737 14.25 -0.95 -8.28
N ALA A 738 15.50 -0.73 -8.69
CA ALA A 738 15.89 -0.57 -10.09
C ALA A 738 17.20 -1.32 -10.40
N VAL A 739 17.66 -1.24 -11.65
CA VAL A 739 19.00 -1.70 -12.06
C VAL A 739 19.69 -0.56 -12.81
N VAL A 740 20.37 0.31 -12.08
CA VAL A 740 21.01 1.53 -12.61
C VAL A 740 22.05 2.08 -11.61
N ALA A 741 23.12 2.69 -12.10
CA ALA A 741 24.02 3.51 -11.28
C ALA A 741 23.58 4.99 -11.35
N SER A 742 23.02 5.50 -10.26
CA SER A 742 22.58 6.90 -10.13
C SER A 742 23.71 7.77 -9.57
N TYR A 743 23.93 8.95 -10.14
CA TYR A 743 24.98 9.87 -9.71
C TYR A 743 24.43 11.29 -9.43
N PRO A 744 25.12 12.07 -8.57
CA PRO A 744 24.73 13.42 -8.20
C PRO A 744 24.47 14.41 -9.35
N TYR A 745 23.69 15.47 -9.12
CA TYR A 745 22.89 15.70 -7.91
C TYR A 745 21.56 14.94 -7.94
N ASP A 746 21.08 14.53 -6.76
CA ASP A 746 19.74 13.95 -6.59
C ASP A 746 18.65 15.03 -6.57
N ASN A 747 18.98 16.26 -6.15
CA ASN A 747 18.05 17.39 -6.08
C ASN A 747 18.37 18.52 -7.09
N SER A 748 17.41 19.43 -7.30
CA SER A 748 17.56 20.60 -8.16
C SER A 748 18.52 21.61 -7.54
N ASN A 749 19.53 22.06 -8.29
CA ASN A 749 20.43 23.12 -7.87
C ASN A 749 19.89 24.55 -8.11
N GLY A 750 18.57 24.72 -8.26
CA GLY A 750 17.93 26.05 -8.33
C GLY A 750 17.86 26.70 -9.72
N GLY A 751 17.91 25.92 -10.80
CA GLY A 751 17.45 26.34 -12.14
C GLY A 751 18.44 27.13 -13.02
N ASN A 752 19.59 27.57 -12.53
CA ASN A 752 20.60 28.27 -13.36
C ASN A 752 21.63 27.34 -14.01
N GLU A 753 21.69 26.06 -13.63
CA GLU A 753 22.70 25.08 -14.07
C GLU A 753 22.09 23.76 -14.59
N LEU A 754 20.78 23.73 -14.86
CA LEU A 754 20.17 22.56 -15.49
C LEU A 754 20.65 22.44 -16.94
N GLN A 755 21.46 21.42 -17.23
CA GLN A 755 21.89 21.11 -18.59
C GLN A 755 21.06 19.93 -19.12
N GLY A 756 20.07 20.22 -19.97
CA GLY A 756 19.25 19.18 -20.61
C GLY A 756 18.47 18.31 -19.61
N ASP A 757 17.82 18.94 -18.63
CA ASP A 757 17.00 18.32 -17.56
C ASP A 757 17.79 17.54 -16.48
N SER A 758 19.11 17.74 -16.39
CA SER A 758 19.97 17.15 -15.35
C SER A 758 20.54 18.20 -14.40
N SER A 759 20.62 17.87 -13.11
CA SER A 759 21.26 18.68 -12.07
C SER A 759 22.73 18.26 -11.93
N ILE A 760 23.64 19.06 -12.50
CA ILE A 760 25.03 18.66 -12.76
C ILE A 760 25.97 19.14 -11.65
N THR A 761 26.93 18.30 -11.26
CA THR A 761 28.00 18.67 -10.33
C THR A 761 29.23 19.25 -11.04
N PRO A 762 30.09 20.02 -10.35
CA PRO A 762 31.39 20.45 -10.88
C PRO A 762 32.32 19.28 -11.29
N ASP A 763 32.15 18.10 -10.68
CA ASP A 763 32.91 16.87 -10.98
C ASP A 763 32.10 15.85 -11.81
N ASN A 764 31.12 16.30 -12.61
CA ASN A 764 30.18 15.42 -13.34
C ASN A 764 30.86 14.44 -14.30
N ASP A 765 31.98 14.82 -14.92
CA ASP A 765 32.77 13.93 -15.77
C ASP A 765 33.29 12.71 -15.00
N VAL A 766 33.80 12.94 -13.79
CA VAL A 766 34.27 11.90 -12.87
C VAL A 766 33.10 11.05 -12.41
N PHE A 767 31.96 11.65 -12.01
CA PHE A 767 30.77 10.91 -11.60
C PHE A 767 30.19 10.01 -12.70
N VAL A 768 30.12 10.50 -13.93
CA VAL A 768 29.69 9.70 -15.09
C VAL A 768 30.68 8.55 -15.33
N HIS A 769 31.98 8.78 -15.23
CA HIS A 769 32.99 7.73 -15.34
C HIS A 769 32.84 6.67 -14.24
N LEU A 770 32.64 7.09 -12.99
CA LEU A 770 32.43 6.22 -11.83
C LEU A 770 31.17 5.35 -12.00
N ALA A 771 30.04 5.96 -12.37
CA ALA A 771 28.79 5.25 -12.64
C ALA A 771 28.92 4.28 -13.83
N LYS A 772 29.58 4.71 -14.92
CA LYS A 772 29.84 3.85 -16.09
C LYS A 772 30.75 2.69 -15.76
N THR A 773 31.75 2.89 -14.90
CA THR A 773 32.64 1.82 -14.45
C THR A 773 31.82 0.72 -13.79
N TYR A 774 30.97 1.06 -12.82
CA TYR A 774 30.12 0.05 -12.17
C TYR A 774 29.18 -0.63 -13.18
N SER A 775 28.46 0.18 -13.97
CA SER A 775 27.48 -0.33 -14.93
C SER A 775 28.08 -1.28 -15.98
N THR A 776 29.28 -0.96 -16.48
CA THR A 776 30.00 -1.74 -17.52
C THR A 776 30.49 -3.08 -17.00
N TYR A 777 30.99 -3.14 -15.76
CA TYR A 777 31.45 -4.39 -15.16
C TYR A 777 30.29 -5.22 -14.57
N HIS A 778 29.10 -4.65 -14.43
CA HIS A 778 27.91 -5.37 -14.02
C HIS A 778 27.32 -6.18 -15.18
N ALA A 779 26.90 -7.42 -14.93
CA ALA A 779 26.50 -8.37 -15.98
C ALA A 779 25.36 -7.90 -16.91
N SER A 780 24.47 -7.04 -16.42
CA SER A 780 23.26 -6.59 -17.15
C SER A 780 22.95 -5.09 -17.07
N MET A 781 23.68 -4.30 -16.27
CA MET A 781 23.29 -2.91 -15.99
C MET A 781 23.57 -2.03 -17.21
N GLN A 782 24.75 -2.16 -17.83
CA GLN A 782 25.12 -1.45 -19.06
C GLN A 782 24.13 -1.64 -20.21
N LYS A 783 23.46 -2.80 -20.26
CA LYS A 783 22.46 -3.12 -21.29
C LYS A 783 21.20 -2.25 -21.16
N GLY A 784 21.06 -1.46 -20.09
CA GLY A 784 19.85 -0.71 -19.77
C GLY A 784 18.68 -1.61 -19.43
N SER A 785 18.95 -2.80 -18.87
CA SER A 785 17.96 -3.86 -18.71
C SER A 785 16.77 -3.41 -17.83
N ARG A 786 15.56 -3.65 -18.33
CA ARG A 786 14.28 -3.20 -17.75
C ARG A 786 13.99 -3.81 -16.37
N CYS A 787 13.56 -2.98 -15.44
CA CYS A 787 12.55 -3.38 -14.46
C CYS A 787 11.16 -3.18 -15.09
N TYR A 788 10.14 -3.95 -14.68
CA TYR A 788 8.79 -3.82 -15.25
C TYR A 788 8.30 -2.36 -15.12
N ASP A 789 7.88 -1.75 -16.24
CA ASP A 789 7.37 -0.37 -16.37
C ASP A 789 8.35 0.83 -16.16
N SER A 790 9.68 0.64 -16.10
CA SER A 790 10.65 1.76 -16.01
C SER A 790 11.15 2.28 -17.37
N LYS A 791 11.54 3.57 -17.44
CA LYS A 791 12.25 4.15 -18.60
C LYS A 791 13.60 3.45 -18.79
N ASP A 792 14.06 3.30 -20.03
CA ASP A 792 15.39 2.76 -20.34
C ASP A 792 16.49 3.71 -19.83
N PHE A 793 17.48 3.18 -19.10
CA PHE A 793 18.68 3.91 -18.69
C PHE A 793 19.79 3.68 -19.69
N THR A 794 20.09 4.70 -20.49
CA THR A 794 21.21 4.63 -21.45
C THR A 794 22.52 4.37 -20.72
N ASP A 795 23.33 3.43 -21.21
CA ASP A 795 24.56 2.95 -20.57
C ASP A 795 24.39 2.40 -19.13
N GLY A 796 23.15 2.18 -18.66
CA GLY A 796 22.88 1.72 -17.29
C GLY A 796 23.20 2.75 -16.20
N ILE A 797 23.24 4.04 -16.54
CA ILE A 797 23.49 5.14 -15.61
C ILE A 797 22.38 6.18 -15.67
N THR A 798 22.24 6.98 -14.61
CA THR A 798 21.35 8.16 -14.62
C THR A 798 21.86 9.25 -13.69
N ASN A 799 21.61 10.51 -14.03
CA ASN A 799 21.67 11.58 -13.04
C ASN A 799 20.45 11.44 -12.10
N GLY A 800 20.65 11.64 -10.81
CA GLY A 800 19.62 11.45 -9.77
C GLY A 800 18.39 12.29 -10.02
N TYR A 801 18.56 13.59 -10.17
CA TYR A 801 17.47 14.53 -10.45
C TYR A 801 16.71 14.20 -11.74
N ARG A 802 17.42 13.81 -12.82
CA ARG A 802 16.79 13.46 -14.11
C ARG A 802 15.90 12.21 -14.03
N TRP A 803 16.23 11.25 -13.18
CA TRP A 803 15.47 10.00 -13.07
C TRP A 803 14.07 10.26 -12.52
N TYR A 804 13.98 11.02 -11.44
CA TYR A 804 12.74 11.56 -10.89
C TYR A 804 13.03 12.96 -10.34
N PRO A 805 12.61 14.04 -11.03
CA PRO A 805 12.70 15.38 -10.46
C PRO A 805 11.94 15.34 -9.13
N LEU A 806 12.63 15.59 -8.02
CA LEU A 806 12.01 15.57 -6.68
C LEU A 806 10.90 16.62 -6.55
N GLU A 807 10.87 17.60 -7.47
CA GLU A 807 9.78 18.53 -7.69
C GLU A 807 9.25 18.38 -9.12
N GLU A 808 7.96 18.06 -9.27
CA GLU A 808 7.03 18.50 -10.35
C GLU A 808 5.97 17.45 -10.73
N LYS A 809 6.19 16.14 -10.57
CA LYS A 809 5.16 15.14 -10.95
C LYS A 809 4.13 14.81 -9.87
N ALA A 810 4.40 15.15 -8.62
CA ALA A 810 3.39 15.07 -7.56
C ALA A 810 2.28 16.11 -7.77
N ILE A 811 2.59 17.25 -8.39
CA ILE A 811 1.66 18.37 -8.55
C ILE A 811 0.63 18.09 -9.65
N GLU A 812 1.02 17.53 -10.80
CA GLU A 812 0.07 17.20 -11.89
C GLU A 812 -0.91 16.06 -11.55
N MET A 813 -0.50 15.13 -10.67
CA MET A 813 -1.41 14.06 -10.22
C MET A 813 -2.38 14.54 -9.13
N PHE A 814 -2.08 15.66 -8.47
CA PHE A 814 -2.92 16.31 -7.47
C PHE A 814 -3.80 17.46 -8.02
N THR A 815 -3.54 17.97 -9.22
CA THR A 815 -4.30 19.12 -9.76
C THR A 815 -5.73 18.79 -10.21
N VAL A 816 -6.13 17.52 -10.26
CA VAL A 816 -7.52 17.14 -10.61
C VAL A 816 -8.45 17.12 -9.37
N LEU A 817 -7.95 17.46 -8.18
CA LEU A 817 -8.71 17.37 -6.92
C LEU A 817 -8.77 18.64 -6.06
N LEU A 818 -8.41 19.83 -6.56
CA LEU A 818 -8.44 21.06 -5.75
C LEU A 818 -9.11 22.23 -6.47
N GLU A 819 -10.45 22.24 -6.48
CA GLU A 819 -11.19 23.46 -6.15
C GLU A 819 -11.70 23.25 -4.71
N TYR A 820 -11.29 24.14 -3.80
CA TYR A 820 -11.46 24.15 -2.33
C TYR A 820 -10.21 23.79 -1.49
N GLU A 821 -9.70 24.87 -0.88
CA GLU A 821 -8.82 24.98 0.30
C GLU A 821 -7.33 24.60 0.20
N ALA A 822 -6.50 25.64 0.16
CA ALA A 822 -5.05 25.66 0.07
C ALA A 822 -4.31 25.43 1.41
N THR A 823 -4.78 24.53 2.28
CA THR A 823 -4.20 24.38 3.64
C THR A 823 -3.73 22.97 3.98
N VAL A 824 -3.56 22.10 2.99
CA VAL A 824 -3.12 20.69 3.19
C VAL A 824 -1.65 20.46 2.79
N CYS A 825 -0.97 21.46 2.22
CA CYS A 825 0.44 21.32 1.81
C CYS A 825 1.46 21.50 2.95
N SER A 826 1.02 21.82 4.18
CA SER A 826 1.90 22.16 5.30
C SER A 826 2.00 21.09 6.42
N MET A 827 1.51 19.86 6.20
CA MET A 827 1.55 18.79 7.23
C MET A 827 2.05 17.42 6.75
N LEU A 828 2.76 17.36 5.63
CA LEU A 828 3.65 16.25 5.30
C LEU A 828 5.00 16.86 4.94
N PRO A 829 6.06 16.74 5.76
CA PRO A 829 7.39 17.09 5.31
C PRO A 829 7.81 16.03 4.30
N ILE A 830 7.45 16.23 3.03
CA ILE A 830 8.26 15.76 1.92
C ILE A 830 9.40 16.79 1.90
N CYS A 831 10.46 16.49 2.65
CA CYS A 831 11.63 17.36 2.75
C CYS A 831 12.83 16.56 2.24
N ASP A 832 13.48 17.15 1.26
CA ASP A 832 14.50 16.57 0.40
C ASP A 832 15.87 16.60 1.10
N GLY A 833 16.70 15.56 0.91
CA GLY A 833 18.01 15.43 1.55
C GLY A 833 18.57 14.01 1.54
N GLY A 834 19.27 13.65 0.47
CA GLY A 834 19.89 12.34 0.26
C GLY A 834 21.31 12.22 0.83
N MET A 835 21.71 11.00 1.22
CA MET A 835 23.07 10.73 1.70
C MET A 835 24.13 11.01 0.63
N GLN A 836 23.79 10.73 -0.63
CA GLN A 836 24.68 10.87 -1.78
C GLN A 836 25.18 12.32 -1.94
N ASP A 837 24.25 13.28 -1.98
CA ASP A 837 24.59 14.70 -2.13
C ASP A 837 25.27 15.25 -0.87
N TYR A 838 24.89 14.76 0.32
CA TYR A 838 25.53 15.15 1.58
C TYR A 838 27.02 14.81 1.62
N ASN A 839 27.40 13.61 1.14
CA ASN A 839 28.79 13.17 1.05
C ASN A 839 29.63 14.12 0.20
N TYR A 840 29.11 14.52 -0.96
CA TYR A 840 29.84 15.35 -1.91
C TYR A 840 29.96 16.80 -1.43
N VAL A 841 28.89 17.35 -0.85
CA VAL A 841 28.87 18.75 -0.41
C VAL A 841 29.64 18.95 0.89
N TRP A 842 29.42 18.13 1.93
CA TRP A 842 29.99 18.41 3.26
C TRP A 842 31.10 17.46 3.72
N ALA A 843 31.21 16.26 3.13
CA ALA A 843 32.18 15.26 3.57
C ALA A 843 33.40 15.10 2.64
N HIS A 844 33.48 15.91 1.56
CA HIS A 844 34.53 15.82 0.54
C HIS A 844 34.67 14.42 -0.10
N CYS A 845 33.61 13.61 -0.04
CA CYS A 845 33.58 12.24 -0.51
C CYS A 845 32.68 12.12 -1.74
N LEU A 846 33.17 11.52 -2.83
CA LEU A 846 32.32 11.27 -4.00
C LEU A 846 31.53 9.99 -3.76
N GLU A 847 30.19 10.09 -3.65
CA GLU A 847 29.30 8.95 -3.47
C GLU A 847 28.34 8.80 -4.66
N ILE A 848 28.08 7.56 -5.10
CA ILE A 848 27.00 7.24 -6.05
C ILE A 848 26.02 6.25 -5.44
N THR A 849 24.81 6.18 -5.99
CA THR A 849 23.76 5.25 -5.57
C THR A 849 23.67 4.09 -6.56
N LEU A 850 23.85 2.88 -6.08
CA LEU A 850 23.85 1.65 -6.89
C LEU A 850 22.54 0.89 -6.70
N GLU A 851 21.67 0.92 -7.69
CA GLU A 851 20.44 0.13 -7.70
C GLU A 851 20.73 -1.25 -8.30
N LEU A 852 20.71 -2.28 -7.46
CA LEU A 852 21.32 -3.57 -7.79
C LEU A 852 20.35 -4.59 -8.37
N SER A 853 19.04 -4.39 -8.14
CA SER A 853 18.02 -5.40 -8.44
C SER A 853 16.63 -4.76 -8.53
N CYS A 854 15.81 -5.23 -9.48
CA CYS A 854 14.42 -4.79 -9.56
C CYS A 854 13.60 -5.25 -8.35
N CYS A 855 13.83 -6.48 -7.90
CA CYS A 855 13.20 -7.01 -6.71
C CYS A 855 13.97 -6.58 -5.47
N LYS A 856 13.34 -5.79 -4.59
CA LYS A 856 13.97 -5.31 -3.35
C LYS A 856 14.33 -6.44 -2.37
N PHE A 857 13.55 -7.52 -2.41
CA PHE A 857 13.68 -8.70 -1.55
C PHE A 857 13.56 -10.00 -2.37
N PRO A 858 14.58 -10.36 -3.17
CA PRO A 858 14.54 -11.52 -4.05
C PRO A 858 14.49 -12.84 -3.26
N PRO A 859 14.01 -13.95 -3.83
CA PRO A 859 14.09 -15.24 -3.16
C PRO A 859 15.56 -15.70 -3.03
N GLU A 860 15.90 -16.40 -1.94
CA GLU A 860 17.29 -16.71 -1.56
C GLU A 860 18.10 -17.44 -2.65
N HIS A 861 17.44 -18.30 -3.44
CA HIS A 861 18.08 -19.02 -4.54
C HIS A 861 18.61 -18.11 -5.68
N GLU A 862 18.18 -16.85 -5.75
CA GLU A 862 18.69 -15.86 -6.72
C GLU A 862 19.93 -15.11 -6.20
N LEU A 863 20.21 -15.12 -4.90
CA LEU A 863 21.32 -14.39 -4.27
C LEU A 863 22.70 -14.75 -4.86
N PRO A 864 23.04 -16.03 -5.14
CA PRO A 864 24.32 -16.36 -5.77
C PRO A 864 24.47 -15.73 -7.16
N GLY A 865 23.37 -15.65 -7.93
CA GLY A 865 23.37 -15.03 -9.26
C GLY A 865 23.56 -13.52 -9.18
N LEU A 866 22.94 -12.86 -8.20
CA LEU A 866 23.13 -11.43 -7.93
C LEU A 866 24.57 -11.12 -7.51
N TRP A 867 25.18 -11.98 -6.70
CA TRP A 867 26.59 -11.85 -6.33
C TRP A 867 27.51 -11.95 -7.55
N GLU A 868 27.37 -12.98 -8.39
CA GLU A 868 28.20 -13.12 -9.59
C GLU A 868 28.01 -11.97 -10.58
N ALA A 869 26.80 -11.38 -10.64
CA ALA A 869 26.53 -10.21 -11.48
C ALA A 869 27.21 -8.92 -10.99
N ASN A 870 27.37 -8.75 -9.68
CA ASN A 870 27.84 -7.51 -9.04
C ASN A 870 29.30 -7.57 -8.59
N LYS A 871 29.85 -8.75 -8.26
CA LYS A 871 31.21 -8.91 -7.74
C LYS A 871 32.28 -8.21 -8.59
N PRO A 872 32.34 -8.37 -9.93
CA PRO A 872 33.33 -7.67 -10.74
C PRO A 872 33.16 -6.14 -10.68
N ALA A 873 31.92 -5.65 -10.66
CA ALA A 873 31.60 -4.22 -10.59
C ALA A 873 32.01 -3.60 -9.24
N LEU A 874 31.71 -4.29 -8.12
CA LEU A 874 32.10 -3.86 -6.78
C LEU A 874 33.63 -3.72 -6.64
N LEU A 875 34.38 -4.67 -7.19
CA LEU A 875 35.85 -4.66 -7.19
C LEU A 875 36.42 -3.55 -8.09
N ALA A 876 35.90 -3.42 -9.33
CA ALA A 876 36.34 -2.40 -10.29
C ALA A 876 36.04 -0.97 -9.81
N TYR A 877 34.93 -0.77 -9.09
CA TYR A 877 34.56 0.51 -8.51
C TYR A 877 35.47 0.92 -7.35
N MET A 878 35.82 0.00 -6.45
CA MET A 878 36.80 0.27 -5.38
C MET A 878 38.14 0.73 -5.93
N GLN A 879 38.60 0.13 -7.03
CA GLN A 879 39.85 0.52 -7.67
C GLN A 879 39.86 1.99 -8.12
N GLN A 880 38.70 2.60 -8.42
CA GLN A 880 38.61 3.99 -8.88
C GLN A 880 39.02 5.03 -7.82
N VAL A 881 39.14 4.65 -6.53
CA VAL A 881 39.64 5.55 -5.48
C VAL A 881 41.07 6.05 -5.75
N HIS A 882 41.79 5.37 -6.64
CA HIS A 882 43.14 5.72 -7.05
C HIS A 882 43.22 6.63 -8.29
N LEU A 883 42.11 7.19 -8.74
CA LEU A 883 42.12 8.21 -9.80
C LEU A 883 42.64 9.56 -9.28
N GLY A 884 43.09 10.41 -10.21
CA GLY A 884 43.42 11.80 -9.92
C GLY A 884 44.73 12.03 -9.19
N VAL A 885 44.70 12.98 -8.25
CA VAL A 885 45.87 13.49 -7.52
C VAL A 885 45.63 13.38 -6.02
N LYS A 886 46.69 13.07 -5.29
CA LYS A 886 46.74 13.12 -3.83
C LYS A 886 48.05 13.74 -3.37
N GLY A 887 48.13 14.17 -2.12
CA GLY A 887 49.39 14.62 -1.53
C GLY A 887 49.18 15.38 -0.25
N GLN A 888 50.22 16.10 0.17
CA GLN A 888 50.21 16.93 1.37
C GLN A 888 50.48 18.40 1.05
N VAL A 889 49.87 19.29 1.82
CA VAL A 889 50.17 20.72 1.82
C VAL A 889 51.02 21.05 3.03
N PHE A 890 52.16 21.69 2.80
CA PHE A 890 53.11 22.08 3.84
C PHE A 890 53.22 23.60 3.95
N ASP A 891 53.47 24.08 5.16
CA ASP A 891 53.77 25.48 5.43
C ASP A 891 55.22 25.82 5.06
N SER A 892 55.63 27.09 5.18
CA SER A 892 56.99 27.53 4.84
C SER A 892 58.11 26.85 5.64
N ASN A 893 57.78 26.19 6.75
CA ASN A 893 58.73 25.46 7.61
C ASN A 893 58.72 23.94 7.34
N GLY A 894 57.88 23.46 6.41
CA GLY A 894 57.73 22.04 6.09
C GLY A 894 56.75 21.30 7.01
N ALA A 895 55.95 21.99 7.81
CA ALA A 895 54.93 21.38 8.66
C ALA A 895 53.61 21.20 7.86
N PRO A 896 52.88 20.08 8.02
CA PRO A 896 51.63 19.84 7.32
C PRO A 896 50.54 20.85 7.75
N VAL A 897 49.72 21.27 6.79
CA VAL A 897 48.70 22.32 6.98
C VAL A 897 47.31 21.72 6.89
N GLN A 898 46.59 21.74 8.02
CA GLN A 898 45.17 21.39 8.07
C GLN A 898 44.28 22.54 7.58
N ASN A 899 43.16 22.20 6.94
CA ASN A 899 42.15 23.14 6.44
C ASN A 899 42.63 24.11 5.34
N ALA A 900 43.72 23.79 4.64
CA ALA A 900 44.07 24.46 3.38
C ALA A 900 43.08 24.06 2.29
N SER A 901 42.54 25.02 1.54
CA SER A 901 41.60 24.72 0.45
C SER A 901 42.39 24.36 -0.81
N VAL A 902 42.04 23.24 -1.44
CA VAL A 902 42.68 22.72 -2.65
C VAL A 902 41.64 22.65 -3.77
N GLU A 903 41.59 23.69 -4.60
CA GLU A 903 40.58 23.87 -5.64
C GLU A 903 41.14 23.64 -7.03
N VAL A 904 40.33 23.08 -7.93
CA VAL A 904 40.69 22.85 -9.33
C VAL A 904 40.04 23.95 -10.17
N GLU A 905 40.83 24.64 -10.99
CA GLU A 905 40.33 25.68 -11.88
C GLU A 905 39.20 25.12 -12.78
N GLY A 906 38.07 25.84 -12.84
CA GLY A 906 36.87 25.40 -13.57
C GLY A 906 35.95 24.43 -12.80
N ARG A 907 36.31 23.97 -11.58
CA ARG A 907 35.47 23.10 -10.74
C ARG A 907 35.13 23.76 -9.40
N ARG A 908 34.22 24.73 -9.43
CA ARG A 908 33.79 25.46 -8.23
C ARG A 908 32.77 24.66 -7.43
N ASN A 909 33.22 24.02 -6.35
CA ASN A 909 32.36 23.27 -5.44
C ASN A 909 31.62 24.21 -4.47
N LEU A 910 30.42 23.82 -4.02
CA LEU A 910 29.65 24.56 -3.00
C LEU A 910 30.44 24.76 -1.71
N CYS A 911 31.14 23.70 -1.31
CA CYS A 911 32.14 23.73 -0.26
C CYS A 911 33.52 23.41 -0.85
N PRO A 912 34.54 24.23 -0.59
CA PRO A 912 35.88 23.98 -1.09
C PRO A 912 36.45 22.73 -0.40
N PHE A 913 37.14 21.88 -1.17
CA PHE A 913 37.81 20.70 -0.64
C PHE A 913 39.00 21.14 0.21
N LYS A 914 39.05 20.67 1.46
CA LYS A 914 40.08 21.08 2.44
C LYS A 914 40.99 19.91 2.81
N THR A 915 42.23 20.24 3.18
CA THR A 915 43.17 19.27 3.75
C THR A 915 42.76 18.80 5.14
N ASP A 916 43.06 17.54 5.44
CA ASP A 916 42.79 16.93 6.75
C ASP A 916 43.83 17.32 7.83
N HIS A 917 43.76 16.67 9.00
CA HIS A 917 44.67 16.92 10.12
C HIS A 917 46.14 16.58 9.84
N ASN A 918 46.43 15.74 8.85
CA ASN A 918 47.78 15.42 8.37
C ASN A 918 48.22 16.31 7.20
N GLY A 919 47.41 17.31 6.86
CA GLY A 919 47.61 18.18 5.70
C GLY A 919 47.39 17.47 4.36
N GLU A 920 46.73 16.31 4.37
CA GLU A 920 46.50 15.49 3.18
C GLU A 920 45.29 15.97 2.40
N TYR A 921 45.36 15.83 1.07
CA TYR A 921 44.23 16.05 0.18
C TYR A 921 44.14 14.93 -0.86
N TYR A 922 42.91 14.70 -1.31
CA TYR A 922 42.59 13.79 -2.41
C TYR A 922 41.64 14.50 -3.37
N ARG A 923 41.98 14.47 -4.66
CA ARG A 923 41.13 15.00 -5.74
C ARG A 923 41.02 13.94 -6.84
N LEU A 924 39.87 13.28 -6.90
CA LEU A 924 39.53 12.36 -7.98
C LEU A 924 39.35 13.16 -9.27
N LEU A 925 40.19 12.87 -10.26
CA LEU A 925 40.23 13.55 -11.56
C LEU A 925 40.49 12.52 -12.66
N LEU A 926 39.88 12.71 -13.81
CA LEU A 926 40.20 11.91 -15.00
C LEU A 926 41.57 12.32 -15.57
N PRO A 927 42.23 11.47 -16.38
CA PRO A 927 43.50 11.83 -17.00
C PRO A 927 43.41 13.13 -17.80
N GLY A 928 44.32 14.06 -17.54
CA GLY A 928 44.28 15.40 -18.12
C GLY A 928 45.19 16.39 -17.39
N ASN A 929 45.26 17.62 -17.91
CA ASN A 929 46.03 18.71 -17.30
C ASN A 929 45.09 19.60 -16.51
N TYR A 930 45.40 19.86 -15.24
CA TYR A 930 44.59 20.66 -14.34
C TYR A 930 45.44 21.73 -13.67
N THR A 931 44.89 22.93 -13.54
CA THR A 931 45.45 23.97 -12.70
C THR A 931 44.84 23.85 -11.31
N ILE A 932 45.66 23.63 -10.29
CA ILE A 932 45.24 23.48 -8.91
C ILE A 932 45.69 24.71 -8.14
N THR A 933 44.76 25.32 -7.41
CA THR A 933 45.01 26.49 -6.56
C THR A 933 44.84 26.11 -5.09
N VAL A 934 45.88 26.37 -4.30
CA VAL A 934 45.89 26.16 -2.86
C VAL A 934 45.80 27.49 -2.13
N THR A 935 44.81 27.62 -1.26
CA THR A 935 44.58 28.80 -0.43
C THR A 935 44.62 28.47 1.05
N TYR A 936 45.35 29.28 1.83
CA TYR A 936 45.40 29.17 3.28
C TYR A 936 45.63 30.57 3.92
N PRO A 937 44.90 30.95 4.98
CA PRO A 937 45.01 32.27 5.59
C PRO A 937 46.44 32.63 6.02
N GLY A 938 46.92 33.82 5.63
CA GLY A 938 48.27 34.32 5.96
C GLY A 938 49.40 33.87 5.03
N TYR A 939 49.10 33.07 4.01
CA TYR A 939 50.05 32.60 2.99
C TYR A 939 49.74 33.20 1.62
N LYS A 940 50.73 33.22 0.74
CA LYS A 940 50.51 33.61 -0.67
C LYS A 940 49.66 32.55 -1.36
N LEU A 941 48.82 32.99 -2.31
CA LEU A 941 48.10 32.10 -3.22
C LEU A 941 49.09 31.26 -4.02
N LEU A 942 48.97 29.92 -3.97
CA LEU A 942 49.80 29.00 -4.74
C LEU A 942 48.95 28.37 -5.85
N THR A 943 49.41 28.48 -7.09
CA THR A 943 48.73 27.89 -8.25
C THR A 943 49.75 27.13 -9.10
N GLU A 944 49.49 25.86 -9.34
CA GLU A 944 50.37 24.99 -10.15
C GLU A 944 49.56 24.16 -11.14
N THR A 945 50.16 23.87 -12.30
CA THR A 945 49.57 22.98 -13.30
C THR A 945 50.09 21.55 -13.11
N VAL A 946 49.18 20.60 -12.91
CA VAL A 946 49.47 19.19 -12.67
C VAL A 946 48.90 18.34 -13.82
N SER A 947 49.73 17.47 -14.39
CA SER A 947 49.35 16.52 -15.45
C SER A 947 49.00 15.16 -14.84
N VAL A 948 47.72 14.82 -14.78
CA VAL A 948 47.20 13.57 -14.23
C VAL A 948 47.31 12.44 -15.26
N PRO A 949 48.11 11.39 -15.00
CA PRO A 949 48.25 10.24 -15.90
C PRO A 949 47.13 9.21 -15.71
N TYR A 950 46.90 8.36 -16.71
CA TYR A 950 46.09 7.15 -16.54
C TYR A 950 46.95 6.02 -15.98
N ASN A 951 46.90 5.78 -14.66
CA ASN A 951 47.76 4.83 -13.95
C ASN A 951 47.00 3.91 -12.97
N LEU A 952 45.75 3.57 -13.28
CA LEU A 952 44.88 2.83 -12.36
C LEU A 952 45.43 1.45 -11.95
N ASP A 953 46.24 0.82 -12.82
CA ASP A 953 46.90 -0.47 -12.56
C ASP A 953 47.96 -0.41 -11.45
N LYS A 954 48.40 0.80 -11.07
CA LYS A 954 49.36 1.02 -9.98
C LYS A 954 48.72 1.09 -8.61
N PHE A 955 47.38 1.12 -8.51
CA PHE A 955 46.66 1.27 -7.25
C PHE A 955 47.13 2.48 -6.41
N THR A 956 47.41 3.59 -7.10
CA THR A 956 47.74 4.86 -6.45
C THR A 956 47.41 6.02 -7.38
N ALA A 957 46.84 7.09 -6.82
CA ALA A 957 46.75 8.38 -7.49
C ALA A 957 48.14 9.02 -7.65
N LEU A 958 48.24 10.03 -8.51
CA LEU A 958 49.46 10.83 -8.67
C LEU A 958 49.76 11.56 -7.36
N THR A 959 50.93 11.33 -6.77
CA THR A 959 51.35 12.08 -5.57
C THR A 959 51.94 13.42 -5.97
N HIS A 960 51.35 14.52 -5.49
CA HIS A 960 51.81 15.90 -5.70
C HIS A 960 51.68 16.71 -4.40
N ASN A 961 52.79 17.18 -3.85
CA ASN A 961 52.80 17.94 -2.61
C ASN A 961 52.92 19.44 -2.91
N PHE A 962 52.27 20.27 -2.09
CA PHE A 962 52.30 21.73 -2.20
C PHE A 962 53.07 22.35 -1.04
N GLN A 963 53.85 23.38 -1.32
CA GLN A 963 54.66 24.10 -0.33
C GLN A 963 54.26 25.58 -0.32
N LEU A 964 53.67 26.04 0.78
CA LEU A 964 53.16 27.42 0.89
C LEU A 964 54.27 28.40 1.31
N GLU A 965 54.22 29.61 0.73
CA GLU A 965 55.08 30.73 1.12
C GLU A 965 54.34 31.75 1.99
N LYS A 966 54.98 32.24 3.06
CA LYS A 966 54.41 33.31 3.89
C LYS A 966 54.25 34.60 3.08
N SER A 967 53.12 35.28 3.28
CA SER A 967 52.91 36.61 2.70
C SER A 967 53.72 37.67 3.46
N ALA A 968 54.47 38.51 2.74
CA ALA A 968 55.31 39.57 3.31
C ALA A 968 54.53 40.86 3.64
N SER A 969 53.21 40.90 3.36
CA SER A 969 52.40 42.10 3.46
C SER A 969 51.28 41.95 4.50
N THR A 970 51.24 42.87 5.47
CA THR A 970 50.12 43.09 6.39
C THR A 970 48.95 43.82 5.69
N THR A 971 48.58 43.37 4.49
CA THR A 971 47.29 43.69 3.88
C THR A 971 46.46 42.42 3.97
N VAL A 972 45.51 42.43 4.90
CA VAL A 972 44.47 41.42 5.02
C VAL A 972 43.64 41.51 3.73
N LEU A 973 44.01 40.74 2.71
CA LEU A 973 43.04 40.32 1.72
C LEU A 973 42.12 39.35 2.48
N GLU A 974 40.99 39.86 2.96
CA GLU A 974 39.85 39.02 3.30
C GLU A 974 39.49 38.28 2.01
N ALA A 975 40.06 37.08 1.84
CA ALA A 975 39.51 36.13 0.89
C ALA A 975 38.08 35.91 1.40
N THR A 976 37.10 36.41 0.67
CA THR A 976 35.69 36.06 0.89
C THR A 976 35.60 34.55 0.74
N GLU A 977 35.68 33.81 1.84
CA GLU A 977 35.47 32.37 1.83
C GLU A 977 34.09 32.15 1.19
N PRO A 978 33.98 31.30 0.14
CA PRO A 978 32.67 30.88 -0.31
C PRO A 978 31.95 30.28 0.89
N THR A 979 30.82 30.89 1.26
CA THR A 979 30.02 30.46 2.41
C THR A 979 29.48 29.07 2.14
N CYS A 980 30.17 28.05 2.64
CA CYS A 980 29.62 26.71 2.77
C CYS A 980 28.23 26.80 3.41
N PRO A 981 27.18 26.22 2.81
CA PRO A 981 25.88 26.17 3.46
C PRO A 981 26.02 25.43 4.80
N SER A 982 25.49 26.03 5.88
CA SER A 982 25.61 25.44 7.22
C SER A 982 24.84 24.13 7.29
N PRO A 983 25.49 23.01 7.66
CA PRO A 983 24.79 21.74 7.88
C PRO A 983 24.10 21.65 9.26
N GLU A 984 24.30 22.64 10.15
CA GLU A 984 23.98 22.55 11.59
C GLU A 984 22.96 23.60 12.08
N PHE A 985 22.17 23.17 13.07
CA PHE A 985 21.12 23.91 13.76
C PHE A 985 21.69 24.89 14.82
N ARG A 986 21.10 26.07 14.99
CA ARG A 986 21.31 26.95 16.16
C ARG A 986 20.71 26.27 17.40
N HIS A 987 21.55 25.86 18.35
CA HIS A 987 21.14 25.36 19.67
C HIS A 987 19.96 26.15 20.26
N ARG A 988 18.85 25.48 20.58
CA ARG A 988 17.85 26.01 21.51
C ARG A 988 18.24 25.55 22.91
N GLU A 989 19.01 26.36 23.62
CA GLU A 989 19.23 26.16 25.05
C GLU A 989 17.91 26.28 25.81
N ASN A 990 17.77 25.42 26.82
CA ASN A 990 16.74 25.31 27.84
C ASN A 990 15.81 26.53 28.01
N TYR A 991 14.54 26.37 27.65
CA TYR A 991 13.47 27.04 28.40
C TYR A 991 12.66 26.00 29.16
N SER A 992 12.95 25.99 30.47
CA SER A 992 12.02 25.65 31.54
C SER A 992 10.63 26.27 31.28
N ALA A 993 9.61 25.58 31.76
CA ALA A 993 8.22 26.01 31.75
C ALA A 993 8.03 27.45 32.25
N ALA A 994 7.48 28.34 31.41
CA ALA A 994 6.61 29.46 31.78
C ALA A 994 6.11 30.25 30.54
N LEU A 995 4.78 30.35 30.44
CA LEU A 995 3.96 31.48 29.92
C LEU A 995 4.15 32.03 28.47
N LEU A 996 3.07 31.89 27.70
CA LEU A 996 2.53 32.74 26.59
C LEU A 996 2.57 34.27 26.90
N PRO A 997 2.19 35.24 26.00
CA PRO A 997 1.82 35.20 24.56
C PRO A 997 2.42 36.37 23.71
N SER A 998 2.24 36.35 22.37
CA SER A 998 1.76 37.49 21.55
C SER A 998 2.13 37.31 20.07
N THR A 999 1.12 37.13 19.22
CA THR A 999 1.09 37.39 17.76
C THR A 999 -0.22 36.90 17.13
N ILE A 1000 -1.04 36.14 17.88
CA ILE A 1000 -2.43 35.84 17.49
C ILE A 1000 -3.34 36.93 18.07
N THR A 1001 -3.20 38.15 17.55
CA THR A 1001 -4.12 39.26 17.84
C THR A 1001 -4.43 40.10 16.60
N ALA A 1002 -3.86 39.77 15.44
CA ALA A 1002 -4.12 40.47 14.18
C ALA A 1002 -5.16 39.76 13.28
N LEU A 1003 -5.35 38.45 13.42
CA LEU A 1003 -6.27 37.67 12.57
C LEU A 1003 -7.68 37.48 13.13
N THR A 1004 -7.91 37.86 14.39
CA THR A 1004 -9.24 37.85 15.04
C THR A 1004 -10.02 39.15 14.88
N ALA A 1005 -9.41 40.22 14.33
CA ALA A 1005 -10.07 41.52 14.17
C ALA A 1005 -10.80 41.71 12.83
N LEU A 1006 -10.47 40.96 11.78
CA LEU A 1006 -11.09 41.13 10.45
C LEU A 1006 -12.31 40.22 10.19
N THR A 1007 -12.50 39.17 10.97
CA THR A 1007 -13.63 38.23 10.81
C THR A 1007 -14.85 38.55 11.68
N LEU A 1008 -14.74 39.51 12.61
CA LEU A 1008 -15.86 39.91 13.47
C LEU A 1008 -16.69 41.10 12.92
N HIS A 1009 -16.25 41.78 11.85
CA HIS A 1009 -16.97 42.93 11.29
C HIS A 1009 -17.92 42.60 10.13
N THR A 1010 -17.89 41.36 9.61
CA THR A 1010 -18.75 40.89 8.51
C THR A 1010 -19.93 40.01 8.95
N LEU A 1011 -20.08 39.76 10.26
CA LEU A 1011 -21.18 38.96 10.82
C LEU A 1011 -22.20 39.80 11.64
N LEU A 1012 -22.12 41.13 11.56
CA LEU A 1012 -23.08 42.06 12.17
C LEU A 1012 -23.67 43.08 11.16
N LEU A 1013 -23.75 42.70 9.88
CA LEU A 1013 -24.61 43.34 8.87
C LEU A 1013 -25.41 42.29 8.10
#